data_AF-A0A7X7HCC0-F1
#
_entry.id   AF-A0A7X7HCC0-F1
#
_cell.length_a   1.000
_cell.length_b   1.000
_cell.length_c   1.000
_cell.angle_alpha   90.00
_cell.angle_beta   90.00
_cell.angle_gamma   90.00
#
_symmetry.space_group_name_H-M   'P 1'
#
loop_
_entity.id
_entity.type
_entity.pdbx_description
1 polymer ?
#
loop_
_entity_poly.entity_id
_entity_poly.type
_entity_poly.pdbx_seq_one_letter_code
_entity_poly.pdbx_strand_id
1 'polypeptide(L)'
;MTDKRLKEHPILPIPSLQKISFTWNGSTMWALPDEMISSALLANGVKIFGKHKKDGSPQGIFCANGQCSQCMVLLNDFPVKACMTKISAGDEVAELRGDPIFPKKSNAPYSKEIKRIELPALILGGGPAGLSAGIELGKMGIKSLLIDDKPSLGGKLLLQTHRFFGSISAVHAGTRGIEIAKKLESEIKKHPSIEIWTNSTALGIFRDRVVGILKEGKEYVILKPQVTLVATGARERSIVFRGNTLPGVIGAGAFQTLVNRDLVKISDRLFIIGGGNVGLIAGYHALQAGIEVVGLAEAMPECGGYKVHKDKLIRAGVPIYTNHTIISANGRTEVESVTISEVNELFRPVEGSERSFKCDTILVAVGLDPVNEFAIKAKKFGMHVLSAGDAEEIAEASAAMFAGKIRGVEMAKMLGADAPDVPENWVKTAEILKSRPGRTENKKNQNCEDGIVPVFHCYQEIPCNPCSSVCPQHLIKIEEADIRHLPVFLGGKSGKKCVGCEKCVTICPGLAVTLVDYRNDPQNPTVTIAHEFSNRATREGDSVTAISSEGEPLGDVTVTNVRTIEKNDHTILLKLQAPKNIAARIAGIRVQELWVSEAMEEKITRITDDTIVCRCERITAGTIRELIRKGYRDVNEVKAVTRAGMGACQGKTCQPLIKRLFSEEGVPFTDVTENTRRPLFIEVPIGIFAGVSEEK
;
A
#
# COMPACT_ATOMS: atom_id res chain seq x y z
N MET A 1 21.29 2.90 22.76
CA MET A 1 20.22 3.39 21.86
C MET A 1 19.70 2.21 21.07
N THR A 2 18.38 2.06 20.95
CA THR A 2 17.76 0.98 20.18
C THR A 2 17.81 1.36 18.71
N ASP A 3 18.53 0.59 17.89
CA ASP A 3 18.50 0.73 16.43
C ASP A 3 17.45 -0.24 15.87
N LYS A 4 16.31 0.30 15.45
CA LYS A 4 15.16 -0.45 14.90
C LYS A 4 15.26 -0.66 13.39
N ARG A 5 16.40 -0.38 12.74
CA ARG A 5 16.57 -0.66 11.30
C ARG A 5 16.63 -2.15 11.02
N LEU A 6 16.11 -2.53 9.86
CA LEU A 6 16.27 -3.87 9.33
C LEU A 6 17.75 -4.11 9.02
N LYS A 7 18.29 -5.20 9.57
CA LYS A 7 19.68 -5.63 9.33
C LYS A 7 19.79 -6.59 8.15
N GLU A 8 18.68 -7.22 7.81
CA GLU A 8 18.54 -8.15 6.69
C GLU A 8 17.11 -8.07 6.16
N HIS A 9 16.94 -8.37 4.87
CA HIS A 9 15.64 -8.55 4.23
C HIS A 9 15.82 -9.52 3.06
N PRO A 10 14.92 -10.49 2.85
CA PRO A 10 15.13 -11.54 1.84
C PRO A 10 15.11 -10.99 0.41
N ILE A 11 14.49 -9.83 0.20
CA ILE A 11 14.27 -9.23 -1.12
C ILE A 11 14.98 -7.88 -1.32
N LEU A 12 15.14 -7.11 -0.24
CA LEU A 12 15.55 -5.71 -0.33
C LEU A 12 17.01 -5.61 0.09
N PRO A 13 17.87 -4.97 -0.71
CA PRO A 13 19.24 -4.72 -0.27
C PRO A 13 19.23 -3.77 0.91
N ILE A 14 20.08 -4.04 1.90
CA ILE A 14 20.30 -3.13 3.03
C ILE A 14 21.47 -2.20 2.67
N PRO A 15 21.23 -0.89 2.49
CA PRO A 15 22.27 0.03 2.07
C PRO A 15 23.27 0.30 3.21
N SER A 16 24.56 0.31 2.88
CA SER A 16 25.63 0.74 3.80
C SER A 16 25.87 2.24 3.60
N LEU A 17 25.12 3.07 4.34
CA LEU A 17 25.25 4.54 4.31
C LEU A 17 25.82 5.06 5.62
N GLN A 18 26.68 6.09 5.52
CA GLN A 18 27.21 6.78 6.68
C GLN A 18 26.08 7.56 7.38
N LYS A 19 25.91 7.31 8.68
CA LYS A 19 24.89 7.98 9.49
C LYS A 19 25.26 9.43 9.74
N ILE A 20 24.25 10.29 9.79
CA ILE A 20 24.34 11.69 10.22
C ILE A 20 23.75 11.84 11.62
N SER A 21 24.22 12.81 12.39
CA SER A 21 23.69 13.12 13.72
C SER A 21 22.69 14.27 13.68
N PHE A 22 21.66 14.19 14.53
CA PHE A 22 20.69 15.25 14.80
C PHE A 22 20.30 15.18 16.28
N THR A 23 19.51 16.12 16.79
CA THR A 23 19.00 16.04 18.18
C THR A 23 17.49 15.84 18.23
N TRP A 24 17.03 15.08 19.22
CA TRP A 24 15.62 14.94 19.59
C TRP A 24 15.45 15.32 21.06
N ASN A 25 14.73 16.41 21.33
CA ASN A 25 14.60 16.99 22.68
C ASN A 25 15.97 17.17 23.38
N GLY A 26 16.96 17.65 22.64
CA GLY A 26 18.34 17.86 23.11
C GLY A 26 19.20 16.61 23.22
N SER A 27 18.66 15.41 22.95
CA SER A 27 19.43 14.15 22.95
C SER A 27 19.90 13.79 21.55
N THR A 28 21.19 13.46 21.38
CA THR A 28 21.75 13.07 20.08
C THR A 28 21.14 11.76 19.57
N MET A 29 20.72 11.78 18.30
CA MET A 29 20.20 10.64 17.54
C MET A 29 20.91 10.50 16.20
N TRP A 30 20.67 9.39 15.51
CA TRP A 30 21.30 9.06 14.23
C TRP A 30 20.28 8.80 13.12
N ALA A 31 20.51 9.36 11.94
CA ALA A 31 19.68 9.18 10.76
C ALA A 31 20.52 8.77 9.54
N LEU A 32 19.86 8.26 8.51
CA LEU A 32 20.47 8.15 7.19
C LEU A 32 20.36 9.50 6.45
N PRO A 33 21.27 9.81 5.51
CA PRO A 33 21.14 11.00 4.67
C PRO A 33 19.80 11.02 3.92
N ASP A 34 19.19 12.20 3.79
CA ASP A 34 17.91 12.43 3.11
C ASP A 34 16.70 11.67 3.69
N GLU A 35 16.83 11.07 4.87
CA GLU A 35 15.76 10.33 5.53
C GLU A 35 14.67 11.27 6.06
N MET A 36 13.41 10.82 6.06
CA MET A 36 12.33 11.58 6.69
C MET A 36 12.49 11.57 8.21
N ILE A 37 12.22 12.69 8.88
CA ILE A 37 12.31 12.82 10.35
C ILE A 37 11.54 11.69 11.05
N SER A 38 10.36 11.31 10.54
CA SER A 38 9.57 10.23 11.15
C SER A 38 10.30 8.89 11.16
N SER A 39 11.01 8.59 10.07
CA SER A 39 11.71 7.31 9.88
C SER A 39 12.95 7.28 10.75
N ALA A 40 13.68 8.40 10.84
CA ALA A 40 14.79 8.58 11.77
C ALA A 40 14.37 8.42 13.23
N LEU A 41 13.27 9.05 13.65
CA LEU A 41 12.74 8.93 15.02
C LEU A 41 12.36 7.48 15.36
N LEU A 42 11.60 6.82 14.49
CA LEU A 42 11.20 5.41 14.68
C LEU A 42 12.41 4.47 14.69
N ALA A 43 13.41 4.72 13.84
CA ALA A 43 14.66 3.96 13.82
C ALA A 43 15.43 4.06 15.14
N ASN A 44 15.29 5.17 15.88
CA ASN A 44 15.86 5.36 17.21
C ASN A 44 14.90 4.92 18.34
N GLY A 45 13.78 4.28 18.02
CA GLY A 45 12.80 3.77 18.99
C GLY A 45 11.78 4.79 19.50
N VAL A 46 11.70 5.99 18.90
CA VAL A 46 10.71 7.01 19.28
C VAL A 46 9.40 6.74 18.54
N LYS A 47 8.36 6.33 19.26
CA LYS A 47 6.99 6.15 18.72
C LYS A 47 6.07 7.35 18.97
N ILE A 48 6.37 8.14 19.99
CA ILE A 48 5.58 9.31 20.41
C ILE A 48 6.33 10.57 19.97
N PHE A 49 5.77 11.27 18.99
CA PHE A 49 6.33 12.50 18.42
C PHE A 49 5.79 13.75 19.12
N GLY A 50 4.65 13.61 19.82
CA GLY A 50 4.06 14.71 20.54
C GLY A 50 2.83 14.34 21.33
N LYS A 51 2.18 15.36 21.89
CA LYS A 51 0.92 15.24 22.62
C LYS A 51 -0.11 16.16 22.02
N HIS A 52 -1.34 15.68 21.97
CA HIS A 52 -2.42 16.46 21.42
C HIS A 52 -2.83 17.59 22.37
N LYS A 53 -2.97 18.81 21.85
CA LYS A 53 -3.18 20.02 22.65
C LYS A 53 -4.42 20.03 23.53
N LYS A 54 -5.49 19.34 23.12
CA LYS A 54 -6.78 19.33 23.86
C LYS A 54 -6.81 18.41 25.08
N ASP A 55 -6.13 17.26 25.02
CA ASP A 55 -6.29 16.18 26.01
C ASP A 55 -4.95 15.56 26.46
N GLY A 56 -3.82 16.04 25.94
CA GLY A 56 -2.48 15.54 26.26
C GLY A 56 -2.19 14.13 25.77
N SER A 57 -3.10 13.52 25.00
CA SER A 57 -2.94 12.14 24.54
C SER A 57 -1.78 12.02 23.53
N PRO A 58 -1.04 10.90 23.56
CA PRO A 58 0.17 10.73 22.76
C PRO A 58 -0.16 10.68 21.25
N GLN A 59 0.74 11.25 20.46
CA GLN A 59 0.66 11.34 19.00
C GLN A 59 1.92 10.76 18.38
N GLY A 60 1.77 10.08 17.26
CA GLY A 60 2.84 9.41 16.53
C GLY A 60 2.54 9.37 15.03
N ILE A 61 3.20 8.48 14.31
CA ILE A 61 2.95 8.30 12.89
C ILE A 61 1.60 7.57 12.65
N PHE A 62 0.95 7.89 11.53
CA PHE A 62 -0.28 7.21 11.08
C PHE A 62 -0.28 6.94 9.58
N CYS A 63 -0.11 7.97 8.74
CA CYS A 63 -0.28 7.87 7.28
C CYS A 63 1.03 7.84 6.45
N ALA A 64 2.13 8.37 7.01
CA ALA A 64 3.43 8.54 6.34
C ALA A 64 3.39 9.15 4.91
N ASN A 65 2.40 9.99 4.60
CA ASN A 65 2.21 10.54 3.25
C ASN A 65 1.81 12.03 3.24
N GLY A 66 1.92 12.72 4.38
CA GLY A 66 1.59 14.14 4.51
C GLY A 66 0.10 14.48 4.58
N GLN A 67 -0.81 13.49 4.51
CA GLN A 67 -2.26 13.74 4.51
C GLN A 67 -2.83 13.97 5.91
N CYS A 68 -2.24 13.36 6.93
CA CYS A 68 -2.56 13.62 8.33
C CYS A 68 -1.52 14.57 8.96
N SER A 69 -1.88 15.20 10.07
CA SER A 69 -0.97 16.08 10.85
C SER A 69 -0.70 15.50 12.24
N GLN A 70 -0.80 14.18 12.40
CA GLN A 70 -0.57 13.50 13.68
C GLN A 70 0.93 13.43 14.05
N CYS A 71 1.79 13.37 13.04
CA CYS A 71 3.25 13.30 13.18
C CYS A 71 3.94 14.67 13.21
N MET A 72 3.25 15.72 13.68
CA MET A 72 3.85 17.06 13.73
C MET A 72 4.95 17.11 14.81
N VAL A 73 6.07 17.74 14.46
CA VAL A 73 7.21 18.01 15.35
C VAL A 73 7.70 19.43 15.14
N LEU A 74 8.56 19.92 16.03
CA LEU A 74 9.33 21.15 15.81
C LEU A 74 10.68 20.78 15.17
N LEU A 75 11.03 21.42 14.07
CA LEU A 75 12.35 21.39 13.46
C LEU A 75 12.92 22.80 13.52
N ASN A 76 13.98 23.01 14.30
CA ASN A 76 14.60 24.32 14.53
C ASN A 76 13.54 25.39 14.88
N ASP A 77 12.66 25.07 15.84
CA ASP A 77 11.49 25.84 16.28
C ASP A 77 10.31 25.98 15.28
N PHE A 78 10.41 25.41 14.07
CA PHE A 78 9.32 25.46 13.09
C PHE A 78 8.47 24.19 13.10
N PRO A 79 7.14 24.29 13.10
CA PRO A 79 6.26 23.12 13.03
C PRO A 79 6.31 22.48 11.64
N VAL A 80 6.69 21.21 11.58
CA VAL A 80 6.78 20.44 10.32
C VAL A 80 6.12 19.07 10.45
N LYS A 81 5.71 18.50 9.32
CA LYS A 81 5.21 17.12 9.26
C LYS A 81 6.41 16.18 9.18
N ALA A 82 6.68 15.44 10.25
CA ALA A 82 7.87 14.56 10.31
C ALA A 82 7.96 13.56 9.15
N CYS A 83 6.83 13.12 8.58
CA CYS A 83 6.81 12.15 7.47
C CYS A 83 7.09 12.74 6.07
N MET A 84 7.12 14.06 5.93
CA MET A 84 7.35 14.75 4.66
C MET A 84 8.61 15.60 4.67
N THR A 85 9.26 15.76 5.83
CA THR A 85 10.42 16.61 6.01
C THR A 85 11.66 15.74 6.18
N LYS A 86 12.67 15.98 5.36
CA LYS A 86 13.97 15.32 5.46
C LYS A 86 14.77 15.87 6.65
N ILE A 87 15.52 15.01 7.31
CA ILE A 87 16.47 15.37 8.36
C ILE A 87 17.85 15.65 7.76
N SER A 88 18.54 16.66 8.29
CA SER A 88 19.90 17.07 7.95
C SER A 88 20.82 16.96 9.16
N ALA A 89 22.13 16.93 8.91
CA ALA A 89 23.12 16.87 9.99
C ALA A 89 23.05 18.14 10.84
N GLY A 90 22.97 17.97 12.17
CA GLY A 90 22.89 19.06 13.13
C GLY A 90 21.48 19.62 13.37
N ASP A 91 20.45 19.10 12.68
CA ASP A 91 19.07 19.55 12.91
C ASP A 91 18.64 19.33 14.37
N GLU A 92 17.91 20.31 14.91
CA GLU A 92 17.29 20.23 16.22
C GLU A 92 15.81 19.91 16.08
N VAL A 93 15.44 18.70 16.48
CA VAL A 93 14.06 18.23 16.44
C VAL A 93 13.53 18.16 17.87
N ALA A 94 12.29 18.63 18.09
CA ALA A 94 11.65 18.56 19.38
C ALA A 94 10.18 18.15 19.28
N GLU A 95 9.68 17.65 20.41
CA GLU A 95 8.27 17.36 20.61
C GLU A 95 7.43 18.63 20.41
N LEU A 96 6.38 18.56 19.58
CA LEU A 96 5.39 19.64 19.53
C LEU A 96 4.45 19.55 20.74
N ARG A 97 4.55 20.54 21.64
CA ARG A 97 3.68 20.69 22.82
C ARG A 97 2.77 21.89 22.67
N GLY A 98 1.46 21.66 22.62
CA GLY A 98 0.48 22.74 22.45
C GLY A 98 0.45 23.28 21.02
N ASP A 99 0.16 24.57 20.88
CA ASP A 99 0.18 25.26 19.59
C ASP A 99 1.57 25.85 19.31
N PRO A 100 2.10 25.72 18.07
CA PRO A 100 3.40 26.30 17.72
C PRO A 100 3.35 27.83 17.79
N ILE A 101 4.41 28.43 18.30
CA ILE A 101 4.56 29.89 18.41
C ILE A 101 5.41 30.37 17.25
N PHE A 102 4.96 31.41 16.54
CA PHE A 102 5.76 32.01 15.48
C PHE A 102 7.04 32.65 16.05
N PRO A 103 8.22 32.40 15.47
CA PRO A 103 9.44 33.09 15.89
C PRO A 103 9.30 34.60 15.63
N LYS A 104 9.74 35.43 16.58
CA LYS A 104 9.61 36.90 16.55
C LYS A 104 10.52 37.61 15.52
N LYS A 105 11.09 36.91 14.53
CA LYS A 105 12.00 37.52 13.54
C LYS A 105 11.31 37.76 12.20
N SER A 106 11.50 38.96 11.64
CA SER A 106 11.44 39.18 10.19
C SER A 106 12.13 40.49 9.82
N ASN A 107 13.14 40.41 8.94
CA ASN A 107 13.47 41.49 8.02
C ASN A 107 12.37 41.55 6.94
N ALA A 108 12.18 42.71 6.29
CA ALA A 108 11.21 42.83 5.20
C ALA A 108 11.59 41.89 4.03
N PRO A 109 10.75 40.90 3.68
CA PRO A 109 11.06 39.96 2.61
C PRO A 109 10.96 40.61 1.22
N TYR A 110 11.77 40.14 0.26
CA TYR A 110 11.56 40.44 -1.15
C TYR A 110 10.49 39.53 -1.73
N SER A 111 9.79 39.97 -2.77
CA SER A 111 8.78 39.19 -3.48
C SER A 111 9.20 39.04 -4.94
N LYS A 112 9.31 37.79 -5.40
CA LYS A 112 9.54 37.45 -6.82
C LYS A 112 8.21 37.27 -7.54
N GLU A 113 8.19 37.60 -8.82
CA GLU A 113 7.02 37.38 -9.67
C GLU A 113 6.69 35.88 -9.78
N ILE A 114 5.42 35.54 -9.67
CA ILE A 114 4.95 34.15 -9.77
C ILE A 114 5.02 33.68 -11.21
N LYS A 115 5.85 32.67 -11.48
CA LYS A 115 6.03 32.09 -12.81
C LYS A 115 4.73 31.49 -13.34
N ARG A 116 4.40 31.84 -14.58
CA ARG A 116 3.27 31.28 -15.35
C ARG A 116 3.80 30.51 -16.57
N ILE A 117 3.33 29.29 -16.78
CA ILE A 117 3.78 28.43 -17.88
C ILE A 117 2.57 27.85 -18.62
N GLU A 118 2.53 28.01 -19.94
CA GLU A 118 1.58 27.32 -20.81
C GLU A 118 2.22 26.04 -21.37
N LEU A 119 1.45 24.95 -21.43
CA LEU A 119 1.95 23.67 -21.94
C LEU A 119 0.85 22.84 -22.61
N PRO A 120 1.18 21.98 -23.58
CA PRO A 120 0.20 21.10 -24.20
C PRO A 120 -0.39 20.10 -23.19
N ALA A 121 0.47 19.37 -22.49
CA ALA A 121 0.11 18.17 -21.74
C ALA A 121 0.61 18.20 -20.29
N LEU A 122 -0.29 18.15 -19.30
CA LEU A 122 0.05 18.04 -17.88
C LEU A 122 -0.37 16.68 -17.32
N ILE A 123 0.56 15.96 -16.70
CA ILE A 123 0.30 14.71 -15.98
C ILE A 123 0.49 14.93 -14.48
N LEU A 124 -0.57 14.73 -13.70
CA LEU A 124 -0.53 14.79 -12.24
C LEU A 124 -0.38 13.38 -11.67
N GLY A 125 0.79 13.05 -11.15
CA GLY A 125 1.13 11.77 -10.53
C GLY A 125 2.14 10.96 -11.35
N GLY A 126 3.30 10.66 -10.77
CA GLY A 126 4.38 9.83 -11.31
C GLY A 126 4.28 8.36 -10.91
N GLY A 127 3.07 7.86 -10.66
CA GLY A 127 2.79 6.43 -10.46
C GLY A 127 2.74 5.64 -11.78
N PRO A 128 2.43 4.33 -11.74
CA PRO A 128 2.38 3.46 -12.92
C PRO A 128 1.52 4.03 -14.07
N ALA A 129 0.35 4.57 -13.76
CA ALA A 129 -0.56 5.13 -14.76
C ALA A 129 0.03 6.39 -15.42
N GLY A 130 0.53 7.34 -14.63
CA GLY A 130 1.11 8.58 -15.15
C GLY A 130 2.41 8.35 -15.93
N LEU A 131 3.26 7.43 -15.46
CA LEU A 131 4.47 7.03 -16.18
C LEU A 131 4.13 6.39 -17.53
N SER A 132 3.16 5.46 -17.55
CA SER A 132 2.75 4.79 -18.79
C SER A 132 2.15 5.78 -19.80
N ALA A 133 1.33 6.74 -19.34
CA ALA A 133 0.81 7.80 -20.19
C ALA A 133 1.93 8.72 -20.73
N GLY A 134 2.87 9.11 -19.87
CA GLY A 134 4.01 9.94 -20.24
C GLY A 134 4.93 9.27 -21.26
N ILE A 135 5.13 7.95 -21.16
CA ILE A 135 5.90 7.16 -22.13
C ILE A 135 5.22 7.19 -23.51
N GLU A 136 3.89 6.99 -23.58
CA GLU A 136 3.18 7.02 -24.87
C GLU A 136 3.20 8.43 -25.50
N LEU A 137 3.01 9.49 -24.72
CA LEU A 137 3.17 10.87 -25.19
C LEU A 137 4.61 11.15 -25.65
N GLY A 138 5.59 10.60 -24.92
CA GLY A 138 7.02 10.72 -25.22
C GLY A 138 7.42 10.06 -26.53
N LYS A 139 6.87 8.88 -26.85
CA LYS A 139 7.06 8.21 -28.14
C LYS A 139 6.56 9.03 -29.33
N MET A 140 5.54 9.86 -29.09
CA MET A 140 4.96 10.77 -30.08
C MET A 140 5.61 12.17 -30.08
N GLY A 141 6.63 12.40 -29.25
CA GLY A 141 7.33 13.68 -29.16
C GLY A 141 6.50 14.82 -28.57
N ILE A 142 5.37 14.53 -27.91
CA ILE A 142 4.45 15.56 -27.39
C ILE A 142 5.04 16.18 -26.14
N LYS A 143 5.25 17.51 -26.17
CA LYS A 143 5.78 18.26 -25.04
C LYS A 143 4.83 18.18 -23.85
N SER A 144 5.30 17.56 -22.78
CA SER A 144 4.50 17.26 -21.60
C SER A 144 5.27 17.55 -20.31
N LEU A 145 4.55 17.87 -19.24
CA LEU A 145 5.09 17.99 -17.89
C LEU A 145 4.43 16.95 -16.99
N LEU A 146 5.25 16.11 -16.36
CA LEU A 146 4.83 15.18 -15.31
C LEU A 146 5.24 15.72 -13.94
N ILE A 147 4.29 15.70 -13.00
CA ILE A 147 4.50 16.20 -11.64
C ILE A 147 4.24 15.08 -10.63
N ASP A 148 5.14 14.90 -9.67
CA ASP A 148 4.98 13.99 -8.54
C ASP A 148 5.39 14.64 -7.21
N ASP A 149 4.63 14.37 -6.15
CA ASP A 149 4.84 14.97 -4.83
C ASP A 149 5.90 14.22 -3.99
N LYS A 150 6.47 13.13 -4.52
CA LYS A 150 7.55 12.34 -3.92
C LYS A 150 8.89 12.61 -4.60
N PRO A 151 10.01 12.30 -3.93
CA PRO A 151 11.34 12.46 -4.51
C PRO A 151 11.66 11.48 -5.64
N SER A 152 10.96 10.35 -5.72
CA SER A 152 11.21 9.28 -6.69
C SER A 152 9.93 8.88 -7.41
N LEU A 153 10.06 8.54 -8.70
CA LEU A 153 8.96 8.09 -9.54
C LEU A 153 8.62 6.61 -9.29
N GLY A 154 7.42 6.20 -9.70
CA GLY A 154 6.90 4.84 -9.54
C GLY A 154 5.76 4.74 -8.54
N GLY A 155 5.53 5.79 -7.74
CA GLY A 155 4.44 5.85 -6.78
C GLY A 155 4.45 4.66 -5.82
N LYS A 156 3.33 3.94 -5.72
CA LYS A 156 3.19 2.81 -4.79
C LYS A 156 3.95 1.55 -5.20
N LEU A 157 4.40 1.44 -6.46
CA LEU A 157 5.22 0.32 -6.92
C LEU A 157 6.54 0.22 -6.14
N LEU A 158 7.13 1.36 -5.77
CA LEU A 158 8.35 1.43 -4.95
C LEU A 158 8.20 0.79 -3.57
N LEU A 159 6.98 0.54 -3.12
CA LEU A 159 6.68 -0.02 -1.81
C LEU A 159 6.33 -1.51 -1.88
N GLN A 160 6.31 -2.12 -3.07
CA GLN A 160 5.86 -3.50 -3.26
C GLN A 160 7.03 -4.44 -3.53
N THR A 161 7.35 -5.27 -2.55
CA THR A 161 8.34 -6.34 -2.69
C THR A 161 7.74 -7.60 -3.31
N HIS A 162 6.42 -7.77 -3.31
CA HIS A 162 5.76 -8.89 -3.99
C HIS A 162 5.76 -8.72 -5.53
N ARG A 163 5.58 -9.83 -6.24
CA ARG A 163 5.44 -9.88 -7.71
C ARG A 163 4.00 -9.61 -8.13
N PHE A 164 3.84 -8.94 -9.28
CA PHE A 164 2.55 -8.54 -9.82
C PHE A 164 1.90 -9.60 -10.70
N PHE A 165 0.57 -9.63 -10.70
CA PHE A 165 -0.26 -10.46 -11.59
C PHE A 165 -0.43 -9.77 -12.94
N GLY A 166 -0.91 -10.51 -13.93
CA GLY A 166 -1.23 -9.99 -15.26
C GLY A 166 -0.51 -10.75 -16.36
N SER A 167 -0.35 -10.08 -17.50
CA SER A 167 0.41 -10.59 -18.64
C SER A 167 1.88 -10.16 -18.55
N ILE A 168 2.82 -11.09 -18.77
CA ILE A 168 4.26 -10.75 -18.86
C ILE A 168 4.50 -9.69 -19.95
N SER A 169 3.89 -9.87 -21.13
CA SER A 169 4.15 -9.01 -22.30
C SER A 169 3.47 -7.64 -22.20
N ALA A 170 2.32 -7.55 -21.52
CA ALA A 170 1.57 -6.30 -21.43
C ALA A 170 2.02 -5.43 -20.25
N VAL A 171 2.35 -6.05 -19.11
CA VAL A 171 2.47 -5.36 -17.81
C VAL A 171 3.61 -5.91 -16.94
N HIS A 172 4.56 -6.65 -17.52
CA HIS A 172 5.72 -7.21 -16.81
C HIS A 172 5.34 -8.10 -15.61
N ALA A 173 4.22 -8.81 -15.68
CA ALA A 173 3.78 -9.71 -14.62
C ALA A 173 4.86 -10.73 -14.23
N GLY A 174 4.88 -11.15 -12.96
CA GLY A 174 5.98 -11.94 -12.42
C GLY A 174 7.23 -11.12 -12.04
N THR A 175 7.22 -9.80 -12.26
CA THR A 175 8.24 -8.87 -11.76
C THR A 175 7.76 -8.21 -10.46
N ARG A 176 8.68 -7.88 -9.55
CA ARG A 176 8.38 -7.12 -8.32
C ARG A 176 8.07 -5.65 -8.64
N GLY A 177 7.23 -5.01 -7.82
CA GLY A 177 6.83 -3.61 -8.04
C GLY A 177 8.01 -2.64 -8.11
N ILE A 178 8.97 -2.78 -7.20
CA ILE A 178 10.19 -1.95 -7.16
C ILE A 178 10.98 -2.00 -8.48
N GLU A 179 11.01 -3.14 -9.16
CA GLU A 179 11.70 -3.30 -10.43
C GLU A 179 10.86 -2.80 -11.61
N ILE A 180 9.53 -2.93 -11.56
CA ILE A 180 8.63 -2.30 -12.53
C ILE A 180 8.76 -0.78 -12.48
N ALA A 181 8.83 -0.20 -11.27
CA ALA A 181 9.03 1.24 -11.09
C ALA A 181 10.32 1.72 -11.78
N LYS A 182 11.45 1.04 -11.54
CA LYS A 182 12.73 1.35 -12.19
C LYS A 182 12.66 1.24 -13.71
N LYS A 183 11.98 0.21 -14.24
CA LYS A 183 11.80 0.03 -15.69
C LYS A 183 11.02 1.19 -16.30
N LEU A 184 9.88 1.57 -15.71
CA LEU A 184 9.06 2.69 -16.18
C LEU A 184 9.79 4.04 -16.06
N GLU A 185 10.51 4.26 -14.96
CA GLU A 185 11.33 5.46 -14.76
C GLU A 185 12.46 5.54 -15.80
N SER A 186 13.16 4.43 -16.07
CA SER A 186 14.20 4.39 -17.08
C SER A 186 13.65 4.64 -18.48
N GLU A 187 12.46 4.11 -18.79
CA GLU A 187 11.82 4.29 -20.09
C GLU A 187 11.38 5.74 -20.30
N ILE A 188 10.65 6.35 -19.36
CA ILE A 188 10.17 7.73 -19.52
C ILE A 188 11.33 8.73 -19.69
N LYS A 189 12.46 8.50 -19.00
CA LYS A 189 13.67 9.34 -19.08
C LYS A 189 14.34 9.32 -20.45
N LYS A 190 14.01 8.37 -21.34
CA LYS A 190 14.50 8.35 -22.73
C LYS A 190 13.82 9.40 -23.61
N HIS A 191 12.73 10.01 -23.15
CA HIS A 191 11.93 10.94 -23.95
C HIS A 191 12.17 12.40 -23.51
N PRO A 192 12.98 13.18 -24.26
CA PRO A 192 13.30 14.56 -23.88
C PRO A 192 12.10 15.53 -24.00
N SER A 193 11.01 15.12 -24.65
CA SER A 193 9.76 15.87 -24.69
C SER A 193 9.00 15.86 -23.35
N ILE A 194 9.41 15.01 -22.40
CA ILE A 194 8.77 14.88 -21.10
C ILE A 194 9.64 15.55 -20.03
N GLU A 195 9.17 16.69 -19.53
CA GLU A 195 9.75 17.33 -18.34
C GLU A 195 9.18 16.69 -17.08
N ILE A 196 10.00 16.50 -16.04
CA ILE A 196 9.60 15.82 -14.81
C ILE A 196 9.94 16.69 -13.60
N TRP A 197 8.93 17.01 -12.79
CA TRP A 197 9.11 17.70 -11.52
C TRP A 197 8.74 16.75 -10.36
N THR A 198 9.76 16.28 -9.65
CA THR A 198 9.59 15.57 -8.37
C THR A 198 9.51 16.55 -7.20
N ASN A 199 9.16 16.06 -6.01
CA ASN A 199 8.94 16.90 -4.81
C ASN A 199 7.98 18.07 -5.06
N SER A 200 7.06 17.92 -6.00
CA SER A 200 6.24 19.00 -6.53
C SER A 200 4.76 18.64 -6.42
N THR A 201 3.97 19.50 -5.78
CA THR A 201 2.58 19.16 -5.41
C THR A 201 1.58 20.06 -6.14
N ALA A 202 0.58 19.46 -6.79
CA ALA A 202 -0.58 20.20 -7.25
C ALA A 202 -1.43 20.68 -6.06
N LEU A 203 -1.61 21.99 -5.94
CA LEU A 203 -2.32 22.63 -4.84
C LEU A 203 -3.81 22.80 -5.12
N GLY A 204 -4.17 22.98 -6.39
CA GLY A 204 -5.56 23.17 -6.81
C GLY A 204 -5.71 23.46 -8.30
N ILE A 205 -6.93 23.21 -8.80
CA ILE A 205 -7.41 23.68 -10.10
C ILE A 205 -8.27 24.91 -9.87
N PHE A 206 -8.04 25.96 -10.64
CA PHE A 206 -8.73 27.25 -10.50
C PHE A 206 -9.65 27.54 -11.69
N ARG A 207 -10.59 28.48 -11.50
CA ARG A 207 -11.70 28.76 -12.45
C ARG A 207 -11.22 29.34 -13.78
N ASP A 208 -10.11 30.05 -13.76
CA ASP A 208 -9.37 30.56 -14.92
C ASP A 208 -8.60 29.46 -15.67
N ARG A 209 -8.86 28.18 -15.36
CA ARG A 209 -8.33 26.99 -16.04
C ARG A 209 -6.82 26.82 -15.87
N VAL A 210 -6.30 27.24 -14.72
CA VAL A 210 -4.90 27.03 -14.32
C VAL A 210 -4.79 26.06 -13.16
N VAL A 211 -3.60 25.47 -13.03
CA VAL A 211 -3.21 24.56 -11.95
C VAL A 211 -2.08 25.22 -11.16
N GLY A 212 -2.29 25.38 -9.86
CA GLY A 212 -1.24 25.88 -8.97
C GLY A 212 -0.36 24.74 -8.47
N ILE A 213 0.95 24.89 -8.60
CA ILE A 213 1.95 23.89 -8.20
C ILE A 213 2.86 24.48 -7.13
N LEU A 214 3.10 23.72 -6.07
CA LEU A 214 4.23 23.93 -5.15
C LEU A 214 5.42 23.13 -5.68
N LYS A 215 6.32 23.77 -6.43
CA LYS A 215 7.50 23.14 -7.04
C LYS A 215 8.59 22.96 -5.99
N GLU A 216 9.09 21.74 -5.87
CA GLU A 216 10.17 21.34 -4.94
C GLU A 216 9.93 21.73 -3.47
N GLY A 217 8.67 21.93 -3.06
CA GLY A 217 8.31 22.41 -1.73
C GLY A 217 8.65 23.88 -1.45
N LYS A 218 9.13 24.63 -2.44
CA LYS A 218 9.77 25.95 -2.26
C LYS A 218 9.15 27.08 -3.07
N GLU A 219 8.72 26.78 -4.30
CA GLU A 219 8.29 27.80 -5.26
C GLU A 219 6.82 27.60 -5.66
N TYR A 220 6.04 28.68 -5.73
CA TYR A 220 4.71 28.63 -6.32
C TYR A 220 4.76 28.91 -7.82
N VAL A 221 4.24 27.99 -8.62
CA VAL A 221 4.18 28.09 -10.08
C VAL A 221 2.76 27.88 -10.57
N ILE A 222 2.32 28.67 -11.55
CA ILE A 222 0.99 28.54 -12.16
C ILE A 222 1.14 27.92 -13.55
N LEU A 223 0.43 26.82 -13.80
CA LEU A 223 0.43 26.10 -15.06
C LEU A 223 -0.91 26.27 -15.79
N LYS A 224 -0.86 26.48 -17.10
CA LYS A 224 -2.05 26.52 -17.97
C LYS A 224 -1.94 25.43 -19.04
N PRO A 225 -2.43 24.21 -18.75
CA PRO A 225 -2.37 23.10 -19.69
C PRO A 225 -3.51 23.13 -20.72
N GLN A 226 -3.28 22.62 -21.93
CA GLN A 226 -4.35 22.36 -22.88
C GLN A 226 -5.15 21.11 -22.50
N VAL A 227 -4.45 20.02 -22.15
CA VAL A 227 -5.06 18.77 -21.65
C VAL A 227 -4.35 18.33 -20.37
N THR A 228 -5.12 17.86 -19.38
CA THR A 228 -4.61 17.35 -18.09
C THR A 228 -4.96 15.88 -17.90
N LEU A 229 -4.01 15.06 -17.46
CA LEU A 229 -4.25 13.71 -16.95
C LEU A 229 -4.13 13.70 -15.43
N VAL A 230 -5.16 13.20 -14.75
CA VAL A 230 -5.15 13.00 -13.29
C VAL A 230 -4.87 11.52 -12.99
N ALA A 231 -3.64 11.24 -12.58
CA ALA A 231 -3.13 9.92 -12.19
C ALA A 231 -2.65 9.91 -10.73
N THR A 232 -3.34 10.67 -9.87
CA THR A 232 -2.97 10.95 -8.47
C THR A 232 -3.24 9.81 -7.49
N GLY A 233 -3.62 8.63 -8.00
CA GLY A 233 -3.83 7.41 -7.21
C GLY A 233 -5.01 7.49 -6.24
N ALA A 234 -4.89 6.77 -5.13
CA ALA A 234 -5.89 6.71 -4.07
C ALA A 234 -5.26 6.89 -2.67
N ARG A 235 -6.12 7.15 -1.68
CA ARG A 235 -5.77 7.20 -0.26
C ARG A 235 -6.50 6.12 0.51
N GLU A 236 -5.97 5.78 1.68
CA GLU A 236 -6.51 4.73 2.51
C GLU A 236 -7.77 5.17 3.23
N ARG A 237 -8.75 4.28 3.30
CA ARG A 237 -9.90 4.42 4.20
C ARG A 237 -9.45 4.14 5.62
N SER A 238 -10.08 4.82 6.57
CA SER A 238 -9.92 4.57 7.99
C SER A 238 -11.25 4.11 8.58
N ILE A 239 -11.17 3.42 9.73
CA ILE A 239 -12.33 3.00 10.51
C ILE A 239 -12.24 3.57 11.93
N VAL A 240 -13.40 3.78 12.54
CA VAL A 240 -13.50 4.22 13.94
C VAL A 240 -13.56 3.00 14.83
N PHE A 241 -12.74 3.01 15.87
CA PHE A 241 -12.77 2.06 16.98
C PHE A 241 -12.10 2.72 18.19
N ARG A 242 -12.36 2.20 19.38
CA ARG A 242 -11.75 2.73 20.60
C ARG A 242 -10.23 2.63 20.52
N GLY A 243 -9.49 3.70 20.84
CA GLY A 243 -8.03 3.71 20.75
C GLY A 243 -7.46 3.87 19.34
N ASN A 244 -8.28 4.18 18.32
CA ASN A 244 -7.83 4.38 16.93
C ASN A 244 -6.76 5.48 16.73
N THR A 245 -6.50 6.33 17.73
CA THR A 245 -5.45 7.35 17.71
C THR A 245 -4.18 6.98 18.46
N LEU A 246 -4.13 5.81 19.12
CA LEU A 246 -2.94 5.35 19.81
C LEU A 246 -1.76 5.23 18.84
N PRO A 247 -0.56 5.71 19.21
CA PRO A 247 0.68 5.31 18.53
C PRO A 247 0.77 3.79 18.42
N GLY A 248 1.05 3.28 17.21
CA GLY A 248 0.94 1.86 16.87
C GLY A 248 -0.25 1.56 15.96
N VAL A 249 -1.29 2.40 15.91
CA VAL A 249 -2.30 2.31 14.85
C VAL A 249 -1.79 3.04 13.61
N ILE A 250 -1.65 2.33 12.49
CA ILE A 250 -1.07 2.85 11.24
C ILE A 250 -1.87 2.42 10.01
N GLY A 251 -1.76 3.16 8.90
CA GLY A 251 -2.24 2.73 7.59
C GLY A 251 -1.27 1.77 6.89
N ALA A 252 -1.77 0.97 5.94
CA ALA A 252 -0.96 0.00 5.21
C ALA A 252 0.14 0.66 4.36
N GLY A 253 -0.15 1.79 3.73
CA GLY A 253 0.79 2.58 2.96
C GLY A 253 1.86 3.20 3.85
N ALA A 254 1.50 3.55 5.09
CA ALA A 254 2.47 4.01 6.08
C ALA A 254 3.43 2.88 6.47
N PHE A 255 2.87 1.72 6.78
CA PHE A 255 3.63 0.51 7.06
C PHE A 255 4.61 0.18 5.93
N GLN A 256 4.13 0.09 4.70
CA GLN A 256 4.97 -0.25 3.55
C GLN A 256 6.03 0.83 3.27
N THR A 257 5.73 2.11 3.51
CA THR A 257 6.71 3.19 3.39
C THR A 257 7.84 3.01 4.39
N LEU A 258 7.50 2.82 5.67
CA LEU A 258 8.48 2.73 6.75
C LEU A 258 9.29 1.44 6.69
N VAL A 259 8.66 0.32 6.39
CA VAL A 259 9.31 -1.00 6.38
C VAL A 259 10.03 -1.28 5.06
N ASN A 260 9.39 -1.05 3.92
CA ASN A 260 9.97 -1.48 2.62
C ASN A 260 10.84 -0.40 1.97
N ARG A 261 10.49 0.89 2.10
CA ARG A 261 11.29 1.98 1.53
C ARG A 261 12.36 2.45 2.50
N ASP A 262 11.98 2.68 3.76
CA ASP A 262 12.88 3.28 4.75
C ASP A 262 13.65 2.22 5.58
N LEU A 263 13.32 0.94 5.42
CA LEU A 263 13.97 -0.20 6.08
C LEU A 263 13.97 -0.09 7.62
N VAL A 264 12.88 0.40 8.19
CA VAL A 264 12.67 0.53 9.64
C VAL A 264 11.68 -0.53 10.13
N LYS A 265 12.09 -1.36 11.08
CA LYS A 265 11.23 -2.32 11.77
C LYS A 265 10.36 -1.59 12.81
N ILE A 266 9.18 -1.15 12.39
CA ILE A 266 8.28 -0.34 13.22
C ILE A 266 7.39 -1.14 14.19
N SER A 267 7.38 -2.48 14.05
CA SER A 267 6.55 -3.40 14.81
C SER A 267 7.32 -4.68 15.09
N ASP A 268 7.13 -5.26 16.28
CA ASP A 268 7.52 -6.63 16.56
C ASP A 268 6.33 -7.58 16.36
N ARG A 269 5.10 -7.16 16.74
CA ARG A 269 3.85 -7.92 16.58
C ARG A 269 2.73 -7.10 15.93
N LEU A 270 2.37 -7.46 14.70
CA LEU A 270 1.40 -6.77 13.86
C LEU A 270 0.05 -7.49 13.82
N PHE A 271 -1.05 -6.76 14.04
CA PHE A 271 -2.39 -7.22 13.73
C PHE A 271 -2.99 -6.43 12.57
N ILE A 272 -3.69 -7.08 11.64
CA ILE A 272 -4.18 -6.46 10.41
C ILE A 272 -5.71 -6.40 10.40
N ILE A 273 -6.27 -5.26 10.02
CA ILE A 273 -7.70 -5.08 9.80
C ILE A 273 -7.96 -4.81 8.32
N GLY A 274 -8.69 -5.73 7.67
CA GLY A 274 -9.03 -5.71 6.25
C GLY A 274 -8.34 -6.82 5.47
N GLY A 275 -9.12 -7.66 4.78
CA GLY A 275 -8.71 -8.80 3.96
C GLY A 275 -8.67 -8.53 2.45
N GLY A 276 -8.60 -7.27 2.03
CA GLY A 276 -8.30 -6.91 0.65
C GLY A 276 -6.83 -7.17 0.28
N ASN A 277 -6.49 -7.07 -1.01
CA ASN A 277 -5.11 -7.26 -1.50
C ASN A 277 -4.07 -6.46 -0.69
N VAL A 278 -4.40 -5.22 -0.33
CA VAL A 278 -3.51 -4.34 0.46
C VAL A 278 -3.18 -4.95 1.83
N GLY A 279 -4.19 -5.41 2.58
CA GLY A 279 -3.98 -6.01 3.91
C GLY A 279 -3.23 -7.34 3.84
N LEU A 280 -3.63 -8.21 2.90
CA LEU A 280 -2.98 -9.51 2.69
C LEU A 280 -1.50 -9.36 2.31
N ILE A 281 -1.19 -8.45 1.39
CA ILE A 281 0.19 -8.17 0.97
C ILE A 281 0.99 -7.46 2.06
N ALA A 282 0.38 -6.56 2.84
CA ALA A 282 1.06 -5.93 3.95
C ALA A 282 1.49 -6.94 5.03
N GLY A 283 0.63 -7.93 5.34
CA GLY A 283 1.01 -9.05 6.20
C GLY A 283 2.15 -9.88 5.62
N TYR A 284 2.14 -10.09 4.30
CA TYR A 284 3.23 -10.79 3.64
C TYR A 284 4.55 -10.02 3.77
N HIS A 285 4.54 -8.70 3.50
CA HIS A 285 5.71 -7.84 3.68
C HIS A 285 6.20 -7.82 5.15
N ALA A 286 5.29 -7.85 6.12
CA ALA A 286 5.65 -7.94 7.53
C ALA A 286 6.48 -9.20 7.84
N LEU A 287 6.05 -10.35 7.34
CA LEU A 287 6.81 -11.60 7.47
C LEU A 287 8.18 -11.52 6.78
N GLN A 288 8.28 -10.87 5.62
CA GLN A 288 9.57 -10.64 4.94
C GLN A 288 10.51 -9.74 5.75
N ALA A 289 9.97 -8.82 6.54
CA ALA A 289 10.72 -7.93 7.41
C ALA A 289 10.99 -8.51 8.81
N GLY A 290 10.66 -9.79 9.05
CA GLY A 290 10.84 -10.44 10.35
C GLY A 290 9.90 -9.91 11.44
N ILE A 291 8.72 -9.43 11.04
CA ILE A 291 7.65 -8.97 11.93
C ILE A 291 6.63 -10.11 12.06
N GLU A 292 6.25 -10.43 13.29
CA GLU A 292 5.24 -11.44 13.57
C GLU A 292 3.85 -10.90 13.21
N VAL A 293 3.06 -11.70 12.47
CA VAL A 293 1.68 -11.31 12.11
C VAL A 293 0.71 -12.13 12.96
N VAL A 294 0.16 -11.47 13.97
CA VAL A 294 -0.70 -12.06 15.01
C VAL A 294 -2.04 -12.54 14.44
N GLY A 295 -2.52 -11.88 13.40
CA GLY A 295 -3.76 -12.26 12.73
C GLY A 295 -4.26 -11.16 11.80
N LEU A 296 -5.30 -11.51 11.04
CA LEU A 296 -6.04 -10.61 10.17
C LEU A 296 -7.54 -10.73 10.42
N ALA A 297 -8.25 -9.62 10.54
CA ALA A 297 -9.72 -9.60 10.61
C ALA A 297 -10.32 -9.01 9.32
N GLU A 298 -11.29 -9.69 8.74
CA GLU A 298 -12.09 -9.26 7.59
C GLU A 298 -13.57 -9.26 7.97
N ALA A 299 -14.25 -8.14 7.73
CA ALA A 299 -15.65 -7.96 8.10
C ALA A 299 -16.60 -8.78 7.21
N MET A 300 -16.18 -9.06 5.97
CA MET A 300 -16.91 -9.90 5.03
C MET A 300 -16.75 -11.41 5.35
N PRO A 301 -17.66 -12.27 4.85
CA PRO A 301 -17.52 -13.74 4.97
C PRO A 301 -16.27 -14.30 4.28
N GLU A 302 -15.76 -13.59 3.28
CA GLU A 302 -14.56 -13.94 2.53
C GLU A 302 -13.64 -12.72 2.35
N CYS A 303 -12.34 -12.97 2.22
CA CYS A 303 -11.37 -11.93 1.85
C CYS A 303 -11.67 -11.40 0.44
N GLY A 304 -11.72 -10.07 0.30
CA GLY A 304 -11.89 -9.43 -1.01
C GLY A 304 -10.63 -9.47 -1.90
N GLY A 305 -9.45 -9.76 -1.33
CA GLY A 305 -8.22 -9.96 -2.09
C GLY A 305 -8.12 -11.34 -2.74
N TYR A 306 -7.15 -11.52 -3.64
CA TYR A 306 -6.93 -12.79 -4.34
C TYR A 306 -6.67 -13.93 -3.35
N LYS A 307 -7.33 -15.08 -3.56
CA LYS A 307 -7.17 -16.27 -2.73
C LYS A 307 -5.71 -16.71 -2.61
N VAL A 308 -4.91 -16.59 -3.67
CA VAL A 308 -3.47 -16.90 -3.61
C VAL A 308 -2.68 -16.01 -2.64
N HIS A 309 -3.13 -14.78 -2.36
CA HIS A 309 -2.54 -13.94 -1.31
C HIS A 309 -2.99 -14.34 0.08
N LYS A 310 -4.28 -14.65 0.24
CA LYS A 310 -4.85 -15.22 1.47
C LYS A 310 -4.11 -16.50 1.86
N ASP A 311 -4.02 -17.43 0.92
CA ASP A 311 -3.38 -18.73 1.11
C ASP A 311 -1.89 -18.55 1.44
N LYS A 312 -1.21 -17.53 0.90
CA LYS A 312 0.20 -17.25 1.23
C LYS A 312 0.39 -16.93 2.71
N LEU A 313 -0.52 -16.15 3.31
CA LEU A 313 -0.50 -15.84 4.74
C LEU A 313 -0.85 -17.05 5.60
N ILE A 314 -1.89 -17.79 5.21
CA ILE A 314 -2.32 -18.99 5.94
C ILE A 314 -1.19 -20.03 5.96
N ARG A 315 -0.53 -20.26 4.83
CA ARG A 315 0.66 -21.15 4.74
C ARG A 315 1.80 -20.73 5.67
N ALA A 316 1.96 -19.42 5.87
CA ALA A 316 2.97 -18.89 6.78
C ALA A 316 2.62 -19.12 8.27
N GLY A 317 1.37 -19.44 8.60
CA GLY A 317 0.89 -19.63 9.97
C GLY A 317 0.08 -18.44 10.51
N VAL A 318 -0.44 -17.57 9.64
CA VAL A 318 -1.23 -16.40 10.04
C VAL A 318 -2.72 -16.74 9.96
N PRO A 319 -3.48 -16.68 11.08
CA PRO A 319 -4.91 -16.89 11.05
C PRO A 319 -5.65 -15.70 10.45
N ILE A 320 -6.76 -16.00 9.77
CA ILE A 320 -7.64 -15.01 9.14
C ILE A 320 -9.06 -15.22 9.69
N TYR A 321 -9.56 -14.20 10.38
CA TYR A 321 -10.89 -14.15 10.98
C TYR A 321 -11.85 -13.42 10.03
N THR A 322 -12.66 -14.15 9.28
CA THR A 322 -13.73 -13.57 8.44
C THR A 322 -15.01 -13.36 9.25
N ASN A 323 -15.91 -12.50 8.80
CA ASN A 323 -17.03 -12.00 9.61
C ASN A 323 -16.57 -11.37 10.93
N HIS A 324 -15.41 -10.71 10.98
CA HIS A 324 -14.90 -10.06 12.18
C HIS A 324 -14.50 -8.61 11.92
N THR A 325 -14.70 -7.75 12.92
CA THR A 325 -14.19 -6.37 12.93
C THR A 325 -13.41 -6.09 14.20
N ILE A 326 -12.56 -5.06 14.16
CA ILE A 326 -11.95 -4.48 15.35
C ILE A 326 -12.99 -3.75 16.21
N ILE A 327 -12.85 -3.92 17.53
CA ILE A 327 -13.62 -3.24 18.56
C ILE A 327 -12.76 -2.17 19.26
N SER A 328 -11.53 -2.52 19.59
CA SER A 328 -10.60 -1.59 20.25
C SER A 328 -9.14 -1.90 19.96
N ALA A 329 -8.33 -0.84 19.93
CA ALA A 329 -6.91 -0.90 20.26
C ALA A 329 -6.76 -0.54 21.73
N ASN A 330 -6.03 -1.37 22.47
CA ASN A 330 -5.88 -1.24 23.91
C ASN A 330 -4.45 -0.84 24.25
N GLY A 331 -4.30 0.00 25.26
CA GLY A 331 -3.01 0.46 25.78
C GLY A 331 -3.11 1.88 26.31
N ARG A 332 -2.17 2.28 27.16
CA ARG A 332 -2.21 3.60 27.82
C ARG A 332 -1.52 4.67 26.99
N THR A 333 -0.34 4.36 26.47
CA THR A 333 0.50 5.32 25.73
C THR A 333 0.68 4.95 24.26
N GLU A 334 0.66 3.65 23.97
CA GLU A 334 0.76 3.06 22.64
C GLU A 334 -0.08 1.78 22.61
N VAL A 335 -0.19 1.15 21.44
CA VAL A 335 -0.90 -0.12 21.30
C VAL A 335 -0.14 -1.23 22.04
N GLU A 336 -0.85 -1.98 22.88
CA GLU A 336 -0.37 -3.14 23.63
C GLU A 336 -1.17 -4.41 23.28
N SER A 337 -2.43 -4.24 22.84
CA SER A 337 -3.26 -5.32 22.29
C SER A 337 -4.38 -4.78 21.40
N VAL A 338 -5.05 -5.70 20.70
CA VAL A 338 -6.25 -5.44 19.90
C VAL A 338 -7.37 -6.36 20.37
N THR A 339 -8.61 -5.89 20.30
CA THR A 339 -9.80 -6.72 20.48
C THR A 339 -10.64 -6.71 19.20
N ILE A 340 -11.01 -7.90 18.72
CA ILE A 340 -11.92 -8.10 17.60
C ILE A 340 -13.20 -8.80 18.06
N SER A 341 -14.24 -8.78 17.22
CA SER A 341 -15.52 -9.44 17.46
C SER A 341 -16.12 -9.89 16.14
N GLU A 342 -16.90 -10.97 16.18
CA GLU A 342 -17.74 -11.37 15.06
C GLU A 342 -18.74 -10.26 14.71
N VAL A 343 -19.14 -10.15 13.44
CA VAL A 343 -20.18 -9.24 12.98
C VAL A 343 -21.33 -10.00 12.35
N ASN A 344 -22.55 -9.52 12.57
CA ASN A 344 -23.73 -10.04 11.90
C ASN A 344 -23.88 -9.47 10.47
N GLU A 345 -24.95 -9.85 9.77
CA GLU A 345 -25.24 -9.41 8.40
C GLU A 345 -25.38 -7.88 8.24
N LEU A 346 -25.64 -7.15 9.33
CA LEU A 346 -25.69 -5.68 9.38
C LEU A 346 -24.34 -5.06 9.77
N PHE A 347 -23.26 -5.84 9.79
CA PHE A 347 -21.92 -5.45 10.24
C PHE A 347 -21.86 -4.94 11.68
N ARG A 348 -22.80 -5.38 12.54
CA ARG A 348 -22.80 -5.04 13.96
C ARG A 348 -22.06 -6.10 14.75
N PRO A 349 -21.17 -5.72 15.68
CA PRO A 349 -20.50 -6.66 16.58
C PRO A 349 -21.47 -7.57 17.33
N VAL A 350 -21.14 -8.85 17.43
CA VAL A 350 -21.89 -9.87 18.16
C VAL A 350 -21.33 -9.96 19.58
N GLU A 351 -22.12 -9.56 20.57
CA GLU A 351 -21.71 -9.57 21.98
C GLU A 351 -21.33 -10.99 22.45
N GLY A 352 -20.23 -11.10 23.19
CA GLY A 352 -19.69 -12.37 23.69
C GLY A 352 -18.69 -13.06 22.77
N SER A 353 -18.65 -12.69 21.48
CA SER A 353 -17.71 -13.20 20.49
C SER A 353 -16.31 -12.57 20.55
N GLU A 354 -16.07 -11.66 21.51
CA GLU A 354 -14.84 -10.88 21.54
C GLU A 354 -13.60 -11.73 21.83
N ARG A 355 -12.53 -11.42 21.11
CA ARG A 355 -11.19 -12.03 21.27
C ARG A 355 -10.14 -10.94 21.29
N SER A 356 -9.23 -11.00 22.27
CA SER A 356 -8.11 -10.07 22.41
C SER A 356 -6.79 -10.73 22.03
N PHE A 357 -5.90 -9.99 21.39
CA PHE A 357 -4.57 -10.46 20.99
C PHE A 357 -3.50 -9.44 21.35
N LYS A 358 -2.38 -9.90 21.90
CA LYS A 358 -1.23 -9.05 22.19
C LYS A 358 -0.55 -8.63 20.88
N CYS A 359 -0.43 -7.33 20.65
CA CYS A 359 0.24 -6.75 19.48
C CYS A 359 0.72 -5.34 19.82
N ASP A 360 1.77 -4.87 19.17
CA ASP A 360 2.27 -3.49 19.37
C ASP A 360 1.84 -2.53 18.25
N THR A 361 1.26 -3.07 17.19
CA THR A 361 0.89 -2.34 15.98
C THR A 361 -0.39 -2.92 15.38
N ILE A 362 -1.30 -2.03 14.99
CA ILE A 362 -2.52 -2.37 14.25
C ILE A 362 -2.47 -1.68 12.89
N LEU A 363 -2.47 -2.48 11.83
CA LEU A 363 -2.47 -2.01 10.46
C LEU A 363 -3.91 -1.97 9.92
N VAL A 364 -4.34 -0.79 9.49
CA VAL A 364 -5.68 -0.55 8.94
C VAL A 364 -5.62 -0.53 7.42
N ALA A 365 -6.29 -1.51 6.78
CA ALA A 365 -6.31 -1.75 5.34
C ALA A 365 -7.75 -2.01 4.83
N VAL A 366 -8.70 -1.16 5.21
CA VAL A 366 -10.15 -1.34 5.00
C VAL A 366 -10.68 -0.72 3.71
N GLY A 367 -9.84 -0.66 2.67
CA GLY A 367 -10.17 -0.11 1.36
C GLY A 367 -9.55 1.25 1.06
N LEU A 368 -9.85 1.78 -0.13
CA LEU A 368 -9.23 2.97 -0.70
C LEU A 368 -10.29 3.94 -1.23
N ASP A 369 -10.00 5.24 -1.15
CA ASP A 369 -10.76 6.31 -1.80
C ASP A 369 -9.91 6.98 -2.89
N PRO A 370 -10.42 7.11 -4.13
CA PRO A 370 -9.72 7.80 -5.21
C PRO A 370 -9.32 9.23 -4.84
N VAL A 371 -8.11 9.63 -5.22
CA VAL A 371 -7.67 11.04 -5.18
C VAL A 371 -8.03 11.66 -6.53
N ASN A 372 -9.30 11.99 -6.74
CA ASN A 372 -9.83 12.45 -8.03
C ASN A 372 -10.36 13.90 -7.99
N GLU A 373 -10.07 14.64 -6.91
CA GLU A 373 -10.58 15.99 -6.71
C GLU A 373 -10.15 16.96 -7.81
N PHE A 374 -8.94 16.79 -8.34
CA PHE A 374 -8.43 17.58 -9.45
C PHE A 374 -9.24 17.34 -10.73
N ALA A 375 -9.59 16.08 -11.02
CA ALA A 375 -10.38 15.73 -12.21
C ALA A 375 -11.79 16.31 -12.11
N ILE A 376 -12.44 16.17 -10.96
CA ILE A 376 -13.78 16.72 -10.70
C ILE A 376 -13.77 18.24 -10.86
N LYS A 377 -12.77 18.93 -10.30
CA LYS A 377 -12.65 20.40 -10.41
C LYS A 377 -12.36 20.86 -11.84
N ALA A 378 -11.44 20.19 -12.53
CA ALA A 378 -11.09 20.50 -13.92
C ALA A 378 -12.30 20.35 -14.85
N LYS A 379 -13.08 19.26 -14.73
CA LYS A 379 -14.35 19.09 -15.45
C LYS A 379 -15.32 20.23 -15.15
N LYS A 380 -15.50 20.58 -13.87
CA LYS A 380 -16.39 21.68 -13.45
C LYS A 380 -16.00 23.04 -14.06
N PHE A 381 -14.72 23.27 -14.32
CA PHE A 381 -14.23 24.52 -14.91
C PHE A 381 -14.03 24.45 -16.43
N GLY A 382 -14.54 23.40 -17.08
CA GLY A 382 -14.49 23.28 -18.54
C GLY A 382 -13.07 23.06 -19.09
N MET A 383 -12.20 22.42 -18.32
CA MET A 383 -10.88 21.99 -18.79
C MET A 383 -10.97 20.61 -19.46
N HIS A 384 -10.14 20.38 -20.47
CA HIS A 384 -9.94 19.05 -21.02
C HIS A 384 -9.15 18.20 -20.01
N VAL A 385 -9.79 17.18 -19.45
CA VAL A 385 -9.19 16.36 -18.40
C VAL A 385 -9.58 14.89 -18.52
N LEU A 386 -8.59 14.02 -18.34
CA LEU A 386 -8.72 12.57 -18.25
C LEU A 386 -8.32 12.10 -16.84
N SER A 387 -8.67 10.86 -16.49
CA SER A 387 -8.23 10.19 -15.26
C SER A 387 -7.71 8.79 -15.59
N ALA A 388 -6.78 8.29 -14.80
CA ALA A 388 -6.22 6.94 -14.96
C ALA A 388 -5.79 6.33 -13.62
N GLY A 389 -5.70 5.00 -13.59
CA GLY A 389 -5.33 4.24 -12.40
C GLY A 389 -6.33 4.44 -11.26
N ASP A 390 -5.86 4.35 -10.01
CA ASP A 390 -6.73 4.43 -8.83
C ASP A 390 -7.45 5.79 -8.65
N ALA A 391 -7.05 6.83 -9.38
CA ALA A 391 -7.79 8.09 -9.42
C ALA A 391 -9.09 7.98 -10.24
N GLU A 392 -9.16 7.04 -11.17
CA GLU A 392 -10.36 6.71 -11.93
C GLU A 392 -11.12 5.54 -11.30
N GLU A 393 -10.42 4.43 -11.05
CA GLU A 393 -10.98 3.19 -10.55
C GLU A 393 -9.92 2.42 -9.75
N ILE A 394 -10.29 1.97 -8.55
CA ILE A 394 -9.40 1.18 -7.68
C ILE A 394 -9.16 -0.20 -8.31
N ALA A 395 -7.92 -0.47 -8.72
CA ALA A 395 -7.58 -1.70 -9.40
C ALA A 395 -6.13 -2.15 -9.10
N GLU A 396 -5.74 -3.27 -9.71
CA GLU A 396 -4.37 -3.78 -9.65
C GLU A 396 -3.42 -2.83 -10.42
N ALA A 397 -2.14 -2.73 -10.02
CA ALA A 397 -1.20 -1.82 -10.70
C ALA A 397 -1.02 -2.17 -12.18
N SER A 398 -1.17 -3.45 -12.55
CA SER A 398 -1.22 -3.91 -13.93
C SER A 398 -2.33 -3.23 -14.73
N ALA A 399 -3.54 -3.13 -14.17
CA ALA A 399 -4.63 -2.38 -14.79
C ALA A 399 -4.32 -0.88 -14.85
N ALA A 400 -3.69 -0.31 -13.81
CA ALA A 400 -3.33 1.10 -13.78
C ALA A 400 -2.28 1.49 -14.85
N MET A 401 -1.23 0.68 -15.05
CA MET A 401 -0.25 0.89 -16.13
C MET A 401 -0.94 0.89 -17.49
N PHE A 402 -1.80 -0.10 -17.71
CA PHE A 402 -2.45 -0.27 -19.00
C PHE A 402 -3.49 0.82 -19.29
N ALA A 403 -4.26 1.25 -18.28
CA ALA A 403 -5.15 2.41 -18.36
C ALA A 403 -4.37 3.69 -18.68
N GLY A 404 -3.21 3.90 -18.02
CA GLY A 404 -2.31 5.00 -18.33
C GLY A 404 -1.86 5.03 -19.79
N LYS A 405 -1.47 3.86 -20.31
CA LYS A 405 -1.08 3.70 -21.73
C LYS A 405 -2.19 4.15 -22.69
N ILE A 406 -3.42 3.70 -22.45
CA ILE A 406 -4.60 4.10 -23.24
C ILE A 406 -4.83 5.61 -23.15
N ARG A 407 -4.83 6.18 -21.93
CA ARG A 407 -5.04 7.62 -21.72
C ARG A 407 -3.95 8.48 -22.36
N GLY A 408 -2.71 8.00 -22.48
CA GLY A 408 -1.65 8.70 -23.19
C GLY A 408 -1.97 8.92 -24.67
N VAL A 409 -2.47 7.88 -25.35
CA VAL A 409 -2.89 7.95 -26.76
C VAL A 409 -4.12 8.84 -26.95
N GLU A 410 -5.12 8.70 -26.08
CA GLU A 410 -6.32 9.56 -26.12
C GLU A 410 -5.96 11.04 -25.90
N MET A 411 -5.05 11.30 -24.96
CA MET A 411 -4.57 12.65 -24.69
C MET A 411 -3.82 13.25 -25.90
N ALA A 412 -3.03 12.46 -26.61
CA ALA A 412 -2.40 12.88 -27.86
C ALA A 412 -3.43 13.29 -28.92
N LYS A 413 -4.50 12.50 -29.09
CA LYS A 413 -5.59 12.83 -30.02
C LYS A 413 -6.33 14.10 -29.64
N MET A 414 -6.59 14.31 -28.35
CA MET A 414 -7.23 15.54 -27.85
C MET A 414 -6.38 16.79 -28.13
N LEU A 415 -5.05 16.63 -28.24
CA LEU A 415 -4.12 17.68 -28.62
C LEU A 415 -3.99 17.87 -30.15
N GLY A 416 -4.73 17.09 -30.95
CA GLY A 416 -4.68 17.14 -32.41
C GLY A 416 -3.41 16.52 -33.01
N ALA A 417 -2.69 15.67 -32.26
CA ALA A 417 -1.55 14.94 -32.80
C ALA A 417 -2.00 13.82 -33.75
N ASP A 418 -1.15 13.48 -34.72
CA ASP A 418 -1.30 12.28 -35.54
C ASP A 418 -0.98 11.03 -34.70
N ALA A 419 -1.98 10.60 -33.94
CA ALA A 419 -1.89 9.50 -32.99
C ALA A 419 -2.76 8.32 -33.45
N PRO A 420 -2.26 7.07 -33.33
CA PRO A 420 -2.99 5.89 -33.76
C PRO A 420 -4.28 5.70 -32.94
N ASP A 421 -5.24 4.96 -33.51
CA ASP A 421 -6.37 4.46 -32.73
C ASP A 421 -5.91 3.55 -31.58
N VAL A 422 -6.62 3.61 -30.47
CA VAL A 422 -6.41 2.68 -29.36
C VAL A 422 -6.78 1.29 -29.86
N PRO A 423 -5.84 0.32 -29.89
CA PRO A 423 -6.12 -1.01 -30.41
C PRO A 423 -7.23 -1.73 -29.63
N GLU A 424 -8.12 -2.46 -30.31
CA GLU A 424 -9.24 -3.17 -29.64
C GLU A 424 -8.73 -4.22 -28.64
N ASN A 425 -7.60 -4.88 -28.94
CA ASN A 425 -6.98 -5.83 -28.03
C ASN A 425 -6.44 -5.17 -26.75
N TRP A 426 -6.12 -3.88 -26.77
CA TRP A 426 -5.76 -3.14 -25.56
C TRP A 426 -6.97 -2.98 -24.66
N VAL A 427 -8.12 -2.59 -25.21
CA VAL A 427 -9.37 -2.46 -24.44
C VAL A 427 -9.74 -3.81 -23.79
N LYS A 428 -9.70 -4.91 -24.56
CA LYS A 428 -9.94 -6.26 -24.03
C LYS A 428 -8.96 -6.64 -22.90
N THR A 429 -7.66 -6.36 -23.09
CA THR A 429 -6.64 -6.63 -22.08
C THR A 429 -6.88 -5.81 -20.81
N ALA A 430 -7.25 -4.53 -20.93
CA ALA A 430 -7.55 -3.67 -19.80
C ALA A 430 -8.72 -4.23 -18.97
N GLU A 431 -9.80 -4.66 -19.63
CA GLU A 431 -10.97 -5.25 -18.96
C GLU A 431 -10.63 -6.57 -18.26
N ILE A 432 -9.80 -7.42 -18.87
CA ILE A 432 -9.30 -8.64 -18.22
C ILE A 432 -8.47 -8.29 -16.97
N LEU A 433 -7.55 -7.32 -17.06
CA LEU A 433 -6.70 -6.93 -15.94
C LEU A 433 -7.46 -6.24 -14.78
N LYS A 434 -8.58 -5.59 -15.08
CA LYS A 434 -9.48 -4.99 -14.07
C LYS A 434 -10.40 -6.00 -13.39
N SER A 435 -10.49 -7.22 -13.92
CA SER A 435 -11.43 -8.21 -13.41
C SER A 435 -11.21 -8.46 -11.91
N ARG A 436 -12.33 -8.53 -11.19
CA ARG A 436 -12.34 -8.96 -9.79
C ARG A 436 -12.01 -10.46 -9.70
N PRO A 437 -11.60 -10.95 -8.51
CA PRO A 437 -11.39 -12.38 -8.31
C PRO A 437 -12.63 -13.17 -8.78
N GLY A 438 -12.42 -14.15 -9.67
CA GLY A 438 -13.48 -14.93 -10.28
C GLY A 438 -13.83 -16.19 -9.48
N ARG A 439 -14.32 -17.22 -10.19
CA ARG A 439 -14.77 -18.47 -9.55
C ARG A 439 -13.61 -19.18 -8.87
N THR A 440 -13.88 -19.76 -7.70
CA THR A 440 -12.99 -20.71 -7.03
C THR A 440 -13.40 -22.14 -7.38
N GLU A 441 -12.46 -22.94 -7.87
CA GLU A 441 -12.63 -24.35 -8.21
C GLU A 441 -11.93 -25.25 -7.20
N ASN A 442 -12.61 -26.30 -6.73
CA ASN A 442 -11.99 -27.40 -6.00
C ASN A 442 -11.33 -28.37 -7.00
N LYS A 443 -10.12 -28.05 -7.45
CA LYS A 443 -9.34 -28.94 -8.31
C LYS A 443 -8.71 -30.06 -7.49
N LYS A 444 -8.91 -31.31 -7.95
CA LYS A 444 -8.04 -32.42 -7.56
C LYS A 444 -6.71 -32.27 -8.31
N ASN A 445 -5.60 -32.43 -7.60
CA ASN A 445 -4.26 -32.48 -8.22
C ASN A 445 -4.25 -33.53 -9.33
N GLN A 446 -3.54 -33.24 -10.42
CA GLN A 446 -3.43 -34.19 -11.53
C GLN A 446 -2.73 -35.47 -11.04
N ASN A 447 -3.29 -36.63 -11.34
CA ASN A 447 -2.79 -37.97 -10.96
C ASN A 447 -1.50 -38.39 -11.72
N CYS A 448 -0.71 -37.45 -12.23
CA CYS A 448 0.56 -37.78 -12.88
C CYS A 448 1.61 -37.88 -11.78
N GLU A 449 2.05 -39.10 -11.48
CA GLU A 449 3.08 -39.41 -10.47
C GLU A 449 4.33 -40.02 -11.12
N ASP A 450 4.64 -39.60 -12.35
CA ASP A 450 5.83 -40.00 -13.11
C ASP A 450 6.65 -38.78 -13.54
N GLY A 451 7.98 -38.90 -13.48
CA GLY A 451 8.91 -37.84 -13.85
C GLY A 451 8.85 -36.63 -12.93
N ILE A 452 8.79 -35.44 -13.54
CA ILE A 452 8.69 -34.16 -12.82
C ILE A 452 7.34 -33.53 -13.15
N VAL A 453 6.59 -33.16 -12.13
CA VAL A 453 5.22 -32.65 -12.28
C VAL A 453 5.07 -31.31 -11.56
N PRO A 454 4.73 -30.22 -12.27
CA PRO A 454 4.32 -28.98 -11.62
C PRO A 454 2.92 -29.15 -11.02
N VAL A 455 2.80 -28.77 -9.76
CA VAL A 455 1.53 -28.74 -9.04
C VAL A 455 1.11 -27.28 -8.85
N PHE A 456 -0.14 -26.99 -9.19
CA PHE A 456 -0.71 -25.65 -9.11
C PHE A 456 -1.69 -25.56 -7.95
N HIS A 457 -1.35 -24.69 -7.00
CA HIS A 457 -2.16 -24.33 -5.84
C HIS A 457 -3.01 -23.07 -6.12
N CYS A 458 -3.27 -22.77 -7.39
CA CYS A 458 -4.14 -21.70 -7.83
C CYS A 458 -5.55 -22.27 -8.05
N TYR A 459 -6.48 -21.91 -7.17
CA TYR A 459 -7.86 -22.40 -7.22
C TYR A 459 -8.87 -21.34 -7.68
N GLN A 460 -8.46 -20.08 -7.79
CA GLN A 460 -9.34 -18.97 -8.15
C GLN A 460 -8.93 -18.35 -9.49
N GLU A 461 -9.93 -18.04 -10.32
CA GLU A 461 -9.72 -17.29 -11.57
C GLU A 461 -9.20 -15.89 -11.27
N ILE A 462 -8.00 -15.58 -11.76
CA ILE A 462 -7.32 -14.29 -11.62
C ILE A 462 -6.52 -14.01 -12.89
N PRO A 463 -6.41 -12.75 -13.37
CA PRO A 463 -5.74 -12.45 -14.63
C PRO A 463 -4.22 -12.63 -14.49
N CYS A 464 -3.68 -13.79 -14.85
CA CYS A 464 -2.29 -14.15 -14.56
C CYS A 464 -1.76 -15.24 -15.51
N ASN A 465 -0.68 -14.95 -16.26
CA ASN A 465 0.01 -15.93 -17.11
C ASN A 465 1.54 -16.14 -16.91
N PRO A 466 2.22 -15.72 -15.83
CA PRO A 466 3.67 -15.89 -15.76
C PRO A 466 4.17 -17.34 -15.86
N CYS A 467 3.49 -18.30 -15.22
CA CYS A 467 3.94 -19.69 -15.21
C CYS A 467 3.88 -20.38 -16.59
N SER A 468 2.85 -20.09 -17.39
CA SER A 468 2.75 -20.59 -18.77
C SER A 468 3.78 -19.92 -19.68
N SER A 469 3.95 -18.61 -19.53
CA SER A 469 4.85 -17.79 -20.37
C SER A 469 6.33 -18.18 -20.24
N VAL A 470 6.78 -18.67 -19.07
CA VAL A 470 8.19 -19.05 -18.85
C VAL A 470 8.50 -20.52 -19.09
N CYS A 471 7.51 -21.35 -19.40
CA CYS A 471 7.71 -22.79 -19.56
C CYS A 471 8.44 -23.07 -20.90
N PRO A 472 9.72 -23.49 -20.90
CA PRO A 472 10.47 -23.69 -22.15
C PRO A 472 9.96 -24.88 -22.98
N GLN A 473 9.20 -25.78 -22.36
CA GLN A 473 8.61 -26.94 -23.02
C GLN A 473 7.13 -26.70 -23.41
N HIS A 474 6.58 -25.52 -23.10
CA HIS A 474 5.17 -25.17 -23.31
C HIS A 474 4.19 -26.20 -22.72
N LEU A 475 4.56 -26.78 -21.56
CA LEU A 475 3.76 -27.80 -20.87
C LEU A 475 2.73 -27.22 -19.90
N ILE A 476 2.75 -25.92 -19.66
CA ILE A 476 1.79 -25.22 -18.80
C ILE A 476 0.93 -24.35 -19.71
N LYS A 477 -0.36 -24.67 -19.81
CA LYS A 477 -1.31 -23.96 -20.65
C LYS A 477 -2.25 -23.10 -19.81
N ILE A 478 -2.36 -21.83 -20.20
CA ILE A 478 -3.40 -20.88 -19.82
C ILE A 478 -3.91 -20.33 -21.15
N GLU A 479 -5.21 -20.07 -21.27
CA GLU A 479 -5.77 -19.53 -22.49
C GLU A 479 -5.23 -18.12 -22.77
N GLU A 480 -4.65 -17.90 -23.94
CA GLU A 480 -4.00 -16.62 -24.26
C GLU A 480 -5.00 -15.48 -24.44
N ALA A 481 -6.19 -15.81 -24.95
CA ALA A 481 -7.29 -14.85 -25.10
C ALA A 481 -7.89 -14.45 -23.75
N ASP A 482 -7.80 -15.32 -22.74
CA ASP A 482 -8.31 -15.06 -21.40
C ASP A 482 -7.39 -15.67 -20.32
N ILE A 483 -6.48 -14.82 -19.84
CA ILE A 483 -5.50 -15.20 -18.83
C ILE A 483 -6.09 -15.40 -17.41
N ARG A 484 -7.42 -15.31 -17.25
CA ARG A 484 -8.09 -15.61 -15.97
C ARG A 484 -8.21 -17.10 -15.70
N HIS A 485 -8.19 -17.92 -16.76
CA HIS A 485 -8.31 -19.35 -16.63
C HIS A 485 -7.14 -19.97 -15.85
N LEU A 486 -7.47 -20.99 -15.07
CA LEU A 486 -6.50 -21.69 -14.23
C LEU A 486 -5.49 -22.49 -15.08
N PRO A 487 -4.21 -22.57 -14.67
CA PRO A 487 -3.19 -23.32 -15.38
C PRO A 487 -3.51 -24.82 -15.46
N VAL A 488 -3.16 -25.43 -16.60
CA VAL A 488 -3.25 -26.87 -16.84
C VAL A 488 -1.89 -27.40 -17.27
N PHE A 489 -1.43 -28.46 -16.62
CA PHE A 489 -0.23 -29.19 -17.06
C PHE A 489 -0.60 -30.19 -18.17
N LEU A 490 0.17 -30.17 -19.25
CA LEU A 490 -0.03 -31.00 -20.45
C LEU A 490 0.92 -32.21 -20.52
N GLY A 491 1.73 -32.43 -19.48
CA GLY A 491 2.65 -33.57 -19.43
C GLY A 491 1.90 -34.90 -19.60
N GLY A 492 2.40 -35.75 -20.48
CA GLY A 492 1.78 -37.03 -20.87
C GLY A 492 0.87 -36.95 -22.10
N LYS A 493 0.35 -35.77 -22.47
CA LYS A 493 -0.48 -35.58 -23.69
C LYS A 493 0.28 -34.98 -24.87
N SER A 494 1.39 -34.28 -24.61
CA SER A 494 2.15 -33.51 -25.61
C SER A 494 3.40 -34.22 -26.16
N GLY A 495 3.69 -35.45 -25.73
CA GLY A 495 4.92 -36.18 -26.04
C GLY A 495 6.20 -35.59 -25.40
N LYS A 496 6.12 -34.44 -24.71
CA LYS A 496 7.23 -33.79 -24.00
C LYS A 496 7.09 -34.00 -22.49
N LYS A 497 8.24 -34.12 -21.79
CA LYS A 497 8.31 -34.22 -20.32
C LYS A 497 8.82 -32.92 -19.71
N CYS A 498 8.42 -32.62 -18.47
CA CYS A 498 8.97 -31.49 -17.73
C CYS A 498 10.46 -31.72 -17.45
N VAL A 499 11.26 -30.67 -17.63
CA VAL A 499 12.72 -30.72 -17.44
C VAL A 499 13.17 -30.22 -16.06
N GLY A 500 12.24 -29.78 -15.20
CA GLY A 500 12.57 -29.31 -13.86
C GLY A 500 13.37 -28.01 -13.82
N CYS A 501 13.15 -27.10 -14.79
CA CYS A 501 13.90 -25.83 -14.85
C CYS A 501 13.54 -24.79 -13.77
N GLU A 502 12.58 -25.09 -12.89
CA GLU A 502 12.16 -24.28 -11.73
C GLU A 502 11.60 -22.87 -12.04
N LYS A 503 11.63 -22.40 -13.30
CA LYS A 503 11.17 -21.06 -13.70
C LYS A 503 9.73 -20.74 -13.29
N CYS A 504 8.81 -21.71 -13.41
CA CYS A 504 7.41 -21.53 -13.03
C CYS A 504 7.20 -21.37 -11.52
N VAL A 505 8.10 -21.91 -10.69
CA VAL A 505 8.11 -21.77 -9.23
C VAL A 505 8.63 -20.37 -8.87
N THR A 506 9.76 -19.97 -9.45
CA THR A 506 10.41 -18.69 -9.11
C THR A 506 9.62 -17.47 -9.58
N ILE A 507 8.93 -17.54 -10.73
CA ILE A 507 8.19 -16.38 -11.26
C ILE A 507 6.79 -16.22 -10.65
N CYS A 508 6.28 -17.22 -9.94
CA CYS A 508 4.88 -17.25 -9.51
C CYS A 508 4.55 -16.12 -8.53
N PRO A 509 3.63 -15.18 -8.86
CA PRO A 509 3.25 -14.10 -7.96
C PRO A 509 2.62 -14.58 -6.63
N GLY A 510 1.84 -15.66 -6.72
CA GLY A 510 1.16 -16.28 -5.58
C GLY A 510 2.02 -17.21 -4.73
N LEU A 511 3.26 -17.52 -5.16
CA LEU A 511 4.04 -18.65 -4.60
C LEU A 511 3.22 -19.94 -4.55
N ALA A 512 2.44 -20.17 -5.61
CA ALA A 512 1.40 -21.19 -5.71
C ALA A 512 1.73 -22.27 -6.76
N VAL A 513 2.98 -22.35 -7.20
CA VAL A 513 3.48 -23.44 -8.05
C VAL A 513 4.57 -24.18 -7.29
N THR A 514 4.45 -25.50 -7.19
CA THR A 514 5.50 -26.39 -6.68
C THR A 514 5.90 -27.40 -7.75
N LEU A 515 7.08 -27.99 -7.64
CA LEU A 515 7.51 -29.09 -8.52
C LEU A 515 7.73 -30.34 -7.70
N VAL A 516 7.13 -31.46 -8.10
CA VAL A 516 7.36 -32.77 -7.49
C VAL A 516 8.18 -33.62 -8.46
N ASP A 517 9.35 -34.09 -8.01
CA ASP A 517 10.27 -34.91 -8.80
C ASP A 517 10.31 -36.35 -8.26
N TYR A 518 9.74 -37.27 -9.02
CA TYR A 518 9.62 -38.70 -8.71
C TYR A 518 10.77 -39.53 -9.26
N ARG A 519 11.72 -38.96 -10.02
CA ARG A 519 12.70 -39.75 -10.80
C ARG A 519 13.67 -40.56 -9.94
N ASN A 520 14.08 -40.01 -8.80
CA ASN A 520 15.11 -40.60 -7.94
C ASN A 520 14.51 -41.50 -6.86
N ASP A 521 13.51 -41.01 -6.13
CA ASP A 521 12.79 -41.76 -5.11
C ASP A 521 11.27 -41.54 -5.29
N PRO A 522 10.56 -42.45 -5.98
CA PRO A 522 9.12 -42.34 -6.18
C PRO A 522 8.30 -42.43 -4.89
N GLN A 523 8.83 -43.02 -3.81
CA GLN A 523 8.11 -43.15 -2.52
C GLN A 523 8.30 -41.92 -1.64
N ASN A 524 9.46 -41.26 -1.74
CA ASN A 524 9.75 -39.98 -1.09
C ASN A 524 10.24 -38.94 -2.11
N PRO A 525 9.38 -38.49 -3.03
CA PRO A 525 9.78 -37.56 -4.08
C PRO A 525 10.28 -36.23 -3.49
N THR A 526 11.10 -35.55 -4.30
CA THR A 526 11.58 -34.22 -3.93
C THR A 526 10.56 -33.16 -4.34
N VAL A 527 10.11 -32.35 -3.40
CA VAL A 527 9.22 -31.20 -3.64
C VAL A 527 10.02 -29.91 -3.61
N THR A 528 9.99 -29.14 -4.70
CA THR A 528 10.61 -27.81 -4.78
C THR A 528 9.56 -26.73 -4.56
N ILE A 529 9.81 -25.84 -3.59
CA ILE A 529 8.94 -24.71 -3.26
C ILE A 529 9.74 -23.39 -3.30
N ALA A 530 9.03 -22.28 -3.53
CA ALA A 530 9.58 -20.94 -3.35
C ALA A 530 9.43 -20.48 -1.89
N HIS A 531 10.48 -19.86 -1.35
CA HIS A 531 10.54 -19.33 0.01
C HIS A 531 11.11 -17.90 -0.02
N GLU A 532 10.46 -16.96 0.65
CA GLU A 532 10.80 -15.54 0.59
C GLU A 532 10.74 -14.85 1.96
N PHE A 533 11.10 -15.56 3.04
CA PHE A 533 11.00 -15.07 4.41
C PHE A 533 12.37 -15.16 5.12
N SER A 534 12.72 -14.15 5.92
CA SER A 534 13.99 -14.09 6.67
C SER A 534 13.87 -14.57 8.11
N ASN A 535 12.66 -14.55 8.69
CA ASN A 535 12.40 -14.96 10.08
C ASN A 535 12.68 -16.45 10.36
N ARG A 536 12.82 -17.28 9.33
CA ARG A 536 13.24 -18.68 9.45
C ARG A 536 14.38 -18.98 8.47
N ALA A 537 15.61 -18.68 8.88
CA ALA A 537 16.80 -19.11 8.15
C ALA A 537 16.83 -20.64 8.05
N THR A 538 16.37 -21.17 6.92
CA THR A 538 16.23 -22.60 6.67
C THR A 538 17.53 -23.12 6.04
N ARG A 539 18.06 -24.22 6.58
CA ARG A 539 19.32 -24.84 6.16
C ARG A 539 19.07 -26.26 5.67
N GLU A 540 20.02 -26.77 4.90
CA GLU A 540 20.03 -28.19 4.53
C GLU A 540 20.14 -29.05 5.81
N GLY A 541 19.32 -30.10 5.88
CA GLY A 541 19.19 -30.97 7.05
C GLY A 541 18.11 -30.57 8.05
N ASP A 542 17.55 -29.36 7.95
CA ASP A 542 16.49 -28.93 8.86
C ASP A 542 15.21 -29.77 8.70
N SER A 543 14.56 -30.08 9.82
CA SER A 543 13.19 -30.62 9.85
C SER A 543 12.19 -29.47 9.88
N VAL A 544 11.27 -29.43 8.91
CA VAL A 544 10.28 -28.35 8.75
C VAL A 544 8.88 -28.93 8.57
N THR A 545 7.87 -28.29 9.15
CA THR A 545 6.48 -28.71 8.95
C THR A 545 5.97 -28.26 7.59
N ALA A 546 5.65 -29.22 6.73
CA ALA A 546 5.04 -28.99 5.43
C ALA A 546 3.57 -28.59 5.59
N ILE A 547 3.13 -27.61 4.79
CA ILE A 547 1.79 -27.02 4.88
C ILE A 547 1.06 -27.14 3.54
N SER A 548 -0.23 -27.45 3.60
CA SER A 548 -1.13 -27.47 2.44
C SER A 548 -1.45 -26.06 1.94
N SER A 549 -2.13 -25.92 0.81
CA SER A 549 -2.58 -24.60 0.33
C SER A 549 -3.46 -23.85 1.33
N GLU A 550 -4.22 -24.58 2.13
CA GLU A 550 -5.23 -24.05 3.05
C GLU A 550 -4.75 -24.01 4.50
N GLY A 551 -3.46 -24.24 4.74
CA GLY A 551 -2.85 -24.11 6.08
C GLY A 551 -2.80 -25.39 6.90
N GLU A 552 -3.28 -26.50 6.37
CA GLU A 552 -3.24 -27.77 7.09
C GLU A 552 -1.80 -28.27 7.24
N PRO A 553 -1.36 -28.69 8.44
CA PRO A 553 -0.09 -29.38 8.61
C PRO A 553 -0.16 -30.76 7.96
N LEU A 554 0.79 -31.04 7.07
CA LEU A 554 0.89 -32.32 6.35
C LEU A 554 1.85 -33.31 7.02
N GLY A 555 2.72 -32.81 7.90
CA GLY A 555 3.78 -33.56 8.56
C GLY A 555 5.12 -32.85 8.48
N ASP A 556 6.10 -33.33 9.24
CA ASP A 556 7.46 -32.83 9.19
C ASP A 556 8.24 -33.50 8.05
N VAL A 557 9.01 -32.70 7.32
CA VAL A 557 9.81 -33.12 6.16
C VAL A 557 11.21 -32.54 6.25
N THR A 558 12.17 -33.20 5.61
CA THR A 558 13.57 -32.78 5.65
C THR A 558 13.90 -31.87 4.47
N VAL A 559 14.59 -30.77 4.75
CA VAL A 559 15.16 -29.88 3.73
C VAL A 559 16.43 -30.52 3.17
N THR A 560 16.41 -30.88 1.89
CA THR A 560 17.55 -31.54 1.23
C THR A 560 18.44 -30.58 0.47
N ASN A 561 17.92 -29.44 0.03
CA ASN A 561 18.71 -28.40 -0.64
C ASN A 561 18.10 -27.01 -0.46
N VAL A 562 18.96 -26.00 -0.28
CA VAL A 562 18.59 -24.59 -0.24
C VAL A 562 19.38 -23.83 -1.30
N ARG A 563 18.68 -23.19 -2.24
CA ARG A 563 19.32 -22.47 -3.34
C ARG A 563 18.73 -21.09 -3.54
N THR A 564 19.57 -20.07 -3.47
CA THR A 564 19.22 -18.69 -3.85
C THR A 564 19.57 -18.46 -5.32
N ILE A 565 18.66 -17.85 -6.08
CA ILE A 565 18.93 -17.46 -7.47
C ILE A 565 19.02 -15.93 -7.54
N GLU A 566 20.25 -15.39 -7.47
CA GLU A 566 20.49 -13.95 -7.53
C GLU A 566 19.88 -13.29 -8.78
N LYS A 567 19.94 -13.99 -9.94
CA LYS A 567 19.37 -13.51 -11.21
C LYS A 567 17.83 -13.52 -11.27
N ASN A 568 17.13 -14.15 -10.31
CA ASN A 568 15.66 -14.25 -10.25
C ASN A 568 15.10 -13.56 -8.99
N ASP A 569 15.43 -12.28 -8.80
CA ASP A 569 14.94 -11.40 -7.73
C ASP A 569 15.04 -11.98 -6.30
N HIS A 570 16.16 -12.68 -6.02
CA HIS A 570 16.52 -13.23 -4.70
C HIS A 570 15.56 -14.27 -4.10
N THR A 571 14.67 -14.87 -4.90
CA THR A 571 13.81 -15.97 -4.41
C THR A 571 14.64 -17.18 -4.02
N ILE A 572 14.38 -17.72 -2.82
CA ILE A 572 15.01 -18.93 -2.31
C ILE A 572 14.17 -20.12 -2.76
N LEU A 573 14.81 -21.16 -3.28
CA LEU A 573 14.19 -22.45 -3.55
C LEU A 573 14.58 -23.43 -2.44
N LEU A 574 13.57 -24.06 -1.85
CA LEU A 574 13.75 -25.15 -0.91
C LEU A 574 13.36 -26.45 -1.60
N LYS A 575 14.22 -27.47 -1.48
CA LYS A 575 13.91 -28.84 -1.85
C LYS A 575 13.62 -29.64 -0.59
N LEU A 576 12.46 -30.28 -0.57
CA LEU A 576 11.93 -31.02 0.56
C LEU A 576 11.80 -32.49 0.16
N GLN A 577 12.29 -33.40 0.99
CA GLN A 577 11.99 -34.82 0.81
C GLN A 577 10.72 -35.16 1.59
N ALA A 578 9.68 -35.63 0.88
CA ALA A 578 8.37 -35.84 1.46
C ALA A 578 7.75 -37.16 1.01
N PRO A 579 7.00 -37.86 1.88
CA PRO A 579 6.22 -39.03 1.48
C PRO A 579 5.28 -38.75 0.30
N LYS A 580 5.17 -39.72 -0.60
CA LYS A 580 4.39 -39.63 -1.83
C LYS A 580 2.95 -39.14 -1.61
N ASN A 581 2.28 -39.61 -0.56
CA ASN A 581 0.89 -39.28 -0.24
C ASN A 581 0.65 -37.80 0.12
N ILE A 582 1.70 -37.08 0.54
CA ILE A 582 1.61 -35.65 0.87
C ILE A 582 2.31 -34.75 -0.15
N ALA A 583 3.25 -35.27 -0.94
CA ALA A 583 4.13 -34.47 -1.80
C ALA A 583 3.39 -33.47 -2.72
N ALA A 584 2.32 -33.90 -3.39
CA ALA A 584 1.51 -33.02 -4.25
C ALA A 584 0.65 -32.01 -3.46
N ARG A 585 0.41 -32.24 -2.16
CA ARG A 585 -0.36 -31.31 -1.30
C ARG A 585 0.51 -30.21 -0.72
N ILE A 586 1.84 -30.39 -0.69
CA ILE A 586 2.77 -29.39 -0.14
C ILE A 586 2.74 -28.13 -1.00
N ALA A 587 2.34 -27.03 -0.39
CA ALA A 587 2.29 -25.70 -1.00
C ALA A 587 3.25 -24.70 -0.32
N GLY A 588 3.86 -25.08 0.80
CA GLY A 588 4.80 -24.27 1.56
C GLY A 588 5.23 -24.97 2.84
N ILE A 589 5.91 -24.22 3.71
CA ILE A 589 6.30 -24.63 5.06
C ILE A 589 5.80 -23.60 6.08
N ARG A 590 5.67 -24.00 7.34
CA ARG A 590 5.33 -23.06 8.42
C ARG A 590 6.44 -22.04 8.61
N VAL A 591 6.07 -20.76 8.68
CA VAL A 591 7.03 -19.64 8.75
C VAL A 591 7.08 -19.05 10.15
N GLN A 592 5.95 -18.90 10.82
CA GLN A 592 5.86 -18.44 12.21
C GLN A 592 5.24 -19.50 13.11
N GLU A 593 5.55 -19.43 14.41
CA GLU A 593 4.96 -20.30 15.41
C GLU A 593 3.49 -19.95 15.68
N LEU A 594 2.68 -20.95 16.06
CA LEU A 594 1.25 -20.76 16.24
C LEU A 594 0.90 -19.96 17.51
N TRP A 595 1.74 -20.01 18.55
CA TRP A 595 1.55 -19.27 19.80
C TRP A 595 1.56 -17.74 19.59
N VAL A 596 2.16 -17.27 18.50
CA VAL A 596 2.13 -15.85 18.08
C VAL A 596 0.68 -15.35 17.94
N SER A 597 -0.26 -16.24 17.64
CA SER A 597 -1.66 -15.93 17.40
C SER A 597 -2.59 -16.37 18.53
N GLU A 598 -2.06 -16.77 19.70
CA GLU A 598 -2.88 -17.14 20.85
C GLU A 598 -3.62 -15.92 21.41
N ALA A 599 -4.91 -16.13 21.70
CA ALA A 599 -5.76 -15.12 22.30
C ALA A 599 -5.42 -14.94 23.80
N MET A 600 -5.57 -13.72 24.29
CA MET A 600 -5.42 -13.38 25.70
C MET A 600 -6.65 -13.88 26.50
N GLU A 601 -6.44 -14.28 27.77
CA GLU A 601 -7.51 -14.70 28.68
C GLU A 601 -8.46 -13.54 29.04
N GLU A 602 -7.93 -12.31 29.13
CA GLU A 602 -8.71 -11.11 29.45
C GLU A 602 -9.39 -10.50 28.20
N LYS A 603 -10.72 -10.34 28.28
CA LYS A 603 -11.53 -9.65 27.27
C LYS A 603 -11.69 -8.18 27.65
N ILE A 604 -11.38 -7.27 26.73
CA ILE A 604 -11.62 -5.82 26.89
C ILE A 604 -12.76 -5.43 25.95
N THR A 605 -13.89 -4.96 26.49
CA THR A 605 -15.10 -4.70 25.71
C THR A 605 -15.43 -3.20 25.53
N ARG A 606 -16.06 -2.92 24.37
CA ARG A 606 -16.83 -1.73 23.93
C ARG A 606 -16.13 -0.54 23.26
N ILE A 607 -16.79 -0.07 22.19
CA ILE A 607 -16.75 1.30 21.68
C ILE A 607 -17.67 2.14 22.57
N THR A 608 -17.10 3.13 23.25
CA THR A 608 -17.82 4.07 24.11
C THR A 608 -17.94 5.44 23.41
N ASP A 609 -18.88 6.28 23.86
CA ASP A 609 -19.14 7.62 23.29
C ASP A 609 -17.95 8.60 23.39
N ASP A 610 -16.88 8.19 24.07
CA ASP A 610 -15.57 8.85 24.16
C ASP A 610 -14.66 8.63 22.94
N THR A 611 -15.02 7.74 22.01
CA THR A 611 -14.16 7.38 20.86
C THR A 611 -13.93 8.56 19.91
N ILE A 612 -12.68 8.88 19.57
CA ILE A 612 -12.35 10.05 18.74
C ILE A 612 -12.62 9.80 17.25
N VAL A 613 -13.45 10.67 16.67
CA VAL A 613 -13.83 10.71 15.25
C VAL A 613 -12.99 11.75 14.50
N CYS A 614 -12.91 12.97 15.01
CA CYS A 614 -12.03 14.00 14.44
C CYS A 614 -10.71 14.06 15.20
N ARG A 615 -9.64 13.51 14.61
CA ARG A 615 -8.32 13.47 15.25
C ARG A 615 -7.75 14.86 15.56
N CYS A 616 -7.86 15.81 14.62
CA CYS A 616 -7.28 17.14 14.78
C CYS A 616 -7.99 18.02 15.81
N GLU A 617 -9.28 17.76 16.05
CA GLU A 617 -10.12 18.59 16.92
C GLU A 617 -10.64 17.79 18.13
N ARG A 618 -10.20 16.53 18.31
CA ARG A 618 -10.65 15.60 19.37
C ARG A 618 -12.15 15.54 19.56
N ILE A 619 -12.89 15.44 18.46
CA ILE A 619 -14.35 15.29 18.53
C ILE A 619 -14.69 13.82 18.64
N THR A 620 -15.48 13.47 19.65
CA THR A 620 -15.86 12.08 19.93
C THR A 620 -17.08 11.64 19.12
N ALA A 621 -17.30 10.33 19.05
CA ALA A 621 -18.47 9.73 18.42
C ALA A 621 -19.75 10.14 19.13
N GLY A 622 -19.75 10.16 20.47
CA GLY A 622 -20.92 10.59 21.26
C GLY A 622 -21.35 12.01 20.95
N THR A 623 -20.39 12.94 20.84
CA THR A 623 -20.66 14.34 20.50
C THR A 623 -21.39 14.46 19.15
N ILE A 624 -20.99 13.68 18.16
CA ILE A 624 -21.58 13.73 16.81
C ILE A 624 -22.93 13.01 16.78
N ARG A 625 -23.06 11.85 17.45
CA ARG A 625 -24.33 11.11 17.59
C ARG A 625 -25.40 11.97 18.26
N GLU A 626 -25.04 12.72 19.29
CA GLU A 626 -25.96 13.64 19.97
C GLU A 626 -26.55 14.67 19.00
N LEU A 627 -25.73 15.26 18.13
CA LEU A 627 -26.20 16.20 17.11
C LEU A 627 -27.10 15.52 16.07
N ILE A 628 -26.74 14.31 15.63
CA ILE A 628 -27.56 13.53 14.69
C ILE A 628 -28.93 13.24 15.30
N ARG A 629 -28.98 12.81 16.57
CA ARG A 629 -30.22 12.57 17.32
C ARG A 629 -31.04 13.85 17.52
N LYS A 630 -30.39 15.01 17.64
CA LYS A 630 -31.03 16.34 17.67
C LYS A 630 -31.60 16.80 16.32
N GLY A 631 -31.43 16.02 15.25
CA GLY A 631 -32.02 16.32 13.95
C GLY A 631 -31.08 16.99 12.95
N TYR A 632 -29.79 17.18 13.27
CA TYR A 632 -28.82 17.72 12.32
C TYR A 632 -28.67 16.78 11.14
N ARG A 633 -28.71 17.30 9.92
CA ARG A 633 -28.59 16.53 8.67
C ARG A 633 -27.55 17.10 7.71
N ASP A 634 -27.00 18.28 7.99
CA ASP A 634 -25.91 18.87 7.20
C ASP A 634 -24.55 18.70 7.90
N VAL A 635 -23.59 18.08 7.22
CA VAL A 635 -22.22 17.92 7.72
C VAL A 635 -21.52 19.28 7.92
N ASN A 636 -21.91 20.33 7.20
CA ASN A 636 -21.40 21.68 7.41
C ASN A 636 -21.89 22.29 8.72
N GLU A 637 -23.11 21.97 9.16
CA GLU A 637 -23.64 22.38 10.47
C GLU A 637 -22.95 21.62 11.60
N VAL A 638 -22.81 20.29 11.47
CA VAL A 638 -22.04 19.47 12.42
C VAL A 638 -20.61 20.01 12.54
N LYS A 639 -19.98 20.38 11.41
CA LYS A 639 -18.67 21.03 11.37
C LYS A 639 -18.67 22.39 12.06
N ALA A 640 -19.67 23.24 11.83
CA ALA A 640 -19.73 24.57 12.45
C ALA A 640 -19.84 24.49 13.98
N VAL A 641 -20.62 23.53 14.49
CA VAL A 641 -20.85 23.34 15.93
C VAL A 641 -19.68 22.64 16.61
N THR A 642 -19.14 21.57 16.01
CA THR A 642 -18.12 20.73 16.67
C THR A 642 -16.70 21.05 16.25
N ARG A 643 -16.51 21.79 15.15
CA ARG A 643 -15.23 21.94 14.42
C ARG A 643 -14.71 20.66 13.76
N ALA A 644 -15.46 19.55 13.77
CA ALA A 644 -15.04 18.32 13.11
C ALA A 644 -14.79 18.56 11.60
N GLY A 645 -13.55 18.29 11.16
CA GLY A 645 -13.11 18.55 9.79
C GLY A 645 -12.49 19.94 9.55
N MET A 646 -12.37 20.80 10.57
CA MET A 646 -11.71 22.12 10.48
C MET A 646 -10.21 22.10 10.79
N GLY A 647 -9.69 20.98 11.32
CA GLY A 647 -8.27 20.85 11.60
C GLY A 647 -7.40 20.81 10.34
N ALA A 648 -6.08 20.78 10.53
CA ALA A 648 -5.08 20.86 9.46
C ALA A 648 -5.31 19.84 8.31
N CYS A 649 -5.81 18.63 8.62
CA CYS A 649 -6.17 17.63 7.60
C CYS A 649 -7.38 17.98 6.70
N GLN A 650 -8.14 19.05 7.01
CA GLN A 650 -9.33 19.50 6.29
C GLN A 650 -10.40 18.41 6.09
N GLY A 651 -10.59 17.56 7.09
CA GLY A 651 -11.65 16.54 7.08
C GLY A 651 -11.33 15.25 6.32
N LYS A 652 -10.16 15.14 5.67
CA LYS A 652 -9.78 13.95 4.88
C LYS A 652 -9.88 12.63 5.65
N THR A 653 -9.61 12.65 6.96
CA THR A 653 -9.66 11.45 7.81
C THR A 653 -11.03 11.24 8.45
N CYS A 654 -11.70 12.31 8.88
CA CYS A 654 -12.91 12.21 9.70
C CYS A 654 -14.23 12.30 8.95
N GLN A 655 -14.25 12.86 7.73
CA GLN A 655 -15.49 12.99 6.96
C GLN A 655 -16.16 11.63 6.65
N PRO A 656 -15.45 10.57 6.23
CA PRO A 656 -16.07 9.24 6.06
C PRO A 656 -16.60 8.67 7.39
N LEU A 657 -15.93 8.98 8.50
CA LEU A 657 -16.29 8.52 9.83
C LEU A 657 -17.59 9.19 10.33
N ILE A 658 -17.74 10.49 10.09
CA ILE A 658 -18.98 11.23 10.37
C ILE A 658 -20.14 10.66 9.56
N LYS A 659 -19.92 10.40 8.27
CA LYS A 659 -20.90 9.73 7.40
C LYS A 659 -21.34 8.38 7.97
N ARG A 660 -20.40 7.55 8.44
CA ARG A 660 -20.73 6.27 9.08
C ARG A 660 -21.61 6.45 10.32
N LEU A 661 -21.37 7.45 11.16
CA LEU A 661 -22.20 7.70 12.35
C LEU A 661 -23.65 8.06 12.02
N PHE A 662 -23.90 8.78 10.92
CA PHE A 662 -25.29 8.99 10.44
C PHE A 662 -25.98 7.66 10.14
N SER A 663 -25.30 6.75 9.45
CA SER A 663 -25.84 5.42 9.14
C SER A 663 -26.05 4.57 10.39
N GLU A 664 -25.15 4.64 11.38
CA GLU A 664 -25.28 3.91 12.65
C GLU A 664 -26.49 4.39 13.47
N GLU A 665 -26.81 5.68 13.40
CA GLU A 665 -28.00 6.29 14.02
C GLU A 665 -29.27 6.12 13.17
N GLY A 666 -29.22 5.32 12.09
CA GLY A 666 -30.36 5.00 11.25
C GLY A 666 -30.78 6.11 10.27
N VAL A 667 -29.90 7.08 9.98
CA VAL A 667 -30.16 8.16 9.01
C VAL A 667 -29.66 7.75 7.62
N PRO A 668 -30.54 7.69 6.60
CA PRO A 668 -30.15 7.40 5.21
C PRO A 668 -29.21 8.47 4.66
N PHE A 669 -28.22 8.06 3.85
CA PHE A 669 -27.28 8.99 3.24
C PHE A 669 -27.91 10.00 2.28
N THR A 670 -29.05 9.66 1.68
CA THR A 670 -29.83 10.57 0.82
C THR A 670 -30.28 11.82 1.55
N ASP A 671 -30.38 11.75 2.87
CA ASP A 671 -30.91 12.81 3.71
C ASP A 671 -29.77 13.63 4.33
N VAL A 672 -28.50 13.31 4.01
CA VAL A 672 -27.32 13.96 4.58
C VAL A 672 -26.65 14.89 3.57
N THR A 673 -26.61 16.18 3.88
CA THR A 673 -25.89 17.17 3.05
C THR A 673 -24.38 17.06 3.26
N GLU A 674 -23.63 16.95 2.17
CA GLU A 674 -22.17 16.80 2.21
C GLU A 674 -21.41 18.10 2.55
N ASN A 675 -20.19 17.94 3.08
CA ASN A 675 -19.27 19.05 3.32
C ASN A 675 -18.87 19.76 2.02
N THR A 676 -18.78 21.10 2.11
CA THR A 676 -18.22 21.94 1.05
C THR A 676 -16.69 21.88 0.99
N ARG A 677 -16.14 21.26 -0.07
CA ARG A 677 -14.68 21.21 -0.31
C ARG A 677 -14.11 22.55 -0.79
N ARG A 678 -13.14 23.10 -0.05
CA ARG A 678 -12.45 24.37 -0.33
C ARG A 678 -11.05 24.15 -0.93
N PRO A 679 -10.48 25.15 -1.65
CA PRO A 679 -9.10 25.09 -2.15
C PRO A 679 -8.02 24.97 -1.07
N LEU A 680 -6.83 24.65 -1.61
CA LEU A 680 -5.61 24.06 -1.04
C LEU A 680 -5.75 22.58 -0.65
N PHE A 681 -5.15 21.72 -1.48
CA PHE A 681 -5.08 20.28 -1.22
C PHE A 681 -4.24 19.96 0.02
N ILE A 682 -3.19 20.75 0.29
CA ILE A 682 -2.36 20.68 1.49
C ILE A 682 -2.09 22.11 2.01
N GLU A 683 -1.70 22.22 3.27
CA GLU A 683 -1.25 23.46 3.88
C GLU A 683 0.04 23.96 3.19
N VAL A 684 0.10 25.25 2.87
CA VAL A 684 1.25 25.90 2.24
C VAL A 684 1.54 27.20 2.99
N PRO A 685 2.80 27.49 3.38
CA PRO A 685 3.16 28.76 3.99
C PRO A 685 2.74 29.96 3.13
N ILE A 686 2.16 30.99 3.75
CA ILE A 686 1.66 32.20 3.06
C ILE A 686 2.76 32.87 2.24
N GLY A 687 3.99 32.91 2.75
CA GLY A 687 5.14 33.50 2.06
C GLY A 687 5.41 32.89 0.69
N ILE A 688 5.11 31.60 0.49
CA ILE A 688 5.29 30.94 -0.81
C ILE A 688 4.31 31.50 -1.86
N PHE A 689 3.06 31.77 -1.48
CA PHE A 689 2.10 32.42 -2.39
C PHE A 689 2.48 33.87 -2.68
N ALA A 690 3.15 34.54 -1.76
CA ALA A 690 3.65 35.90 -1.92
C ALA A 690 5.01 35.95 -2.66
N GLY A 691 5.56 34.81 -3.09
CA GLY A 691 6.86 34.75 -3.77
C GLY A 691 8.02 35.22 -2.90
N VAL A 692 7.93 35.03 -1.58
CA VAL A 692 8.94 35.50 -0.61
C VAL A 692 10.31 34.90 -0.94
N SER A 693 11.33 35.75 -1.01
CA SER A 693 12.72 35.41 -1.28
C SER A 693 13.65 36.08 -0.26
N GLU A 694 14.66 35.35 0.18
CA GLU A 694 15.76 35.90 1.00
C GLU A 694 16.77 36.70 0.16
N GLU A 695 16.76 36.49 -1.16
CA GLU A 695 17.57 37.20 -2.15
C GLU A 695 16.73 38.24 -2.90
N LYS A 696 17.33 39.41 -3.18
CA LYS A 696 16.73 40.50 -3.96
C LYS A 696 16.43 40.11 -5.40
#